data_AF-A0AAV4SY54-F1
#
_entry.id   AF-A0AAV4SY54-F1
#
_cell.length_a   1.000
_cell.length_b   1.000
_cell.length_c   1.000
_cell.angle_alpha   90.00
_cell.angle_beta   90.00
_cell.angle_gamma   90.00
#
_symmetry.space_group_name_H-M   'P 1'
#
loop_
_entity.id
_entity.type
_entity.pdbx_description
1 polymer ?
#
loop_
_entity_poly.entity_id
_entity_poly.type
_entity_poly.pdbx_seq_one_letter_code
_entity_poly.pdbx_strand_id
1 'polypeptide(L)'
;MPGQLIFVNEELVVVMLHHNDQDFILVSMYCSPGKNIDNSLELLKPLLLKYYNFPFIILGDFNAKSRLWGQRDLDERGSKLLHFCHSMDLNVENDPFSPPTFSSSRGDSWIDLLLTKNLSDEISLEVRDEITNSDHNMLFVNLLTANHSNNHSHKISLKNLNWWKLKANIHSIINSNLEIDQLSNSDINSFISNIQDQIFAAASSKPSTNHHLHHKKQKYAIWWTRELQSKRSFTRALRRLFQKETDPQLREIKKLNFKKHQALYKKLIITTKRTKFKDFINSISSNSLFGNNYNIFSNKKKRNMVSKPIINSSGTLSTTIADTKLAILDFHFPWSNRLLTNLDLHSQTDFIPFTCHELEAIVNKIKPNKAVGVDGLPGEVIREIFIANKVWFKDLFNLLLGRGIFPDTWKKARIALIEKENKELNHPAHFRPICILPCWGKILDKAIAERLTFHLEQGNILHDSQFGFRRNRSTITAIHSVLEHHKAAEENKQMTCLISLDMSNAFNSVDWDILLKKIFSLNIPFYLKRIIHSFLDARQAQLDDHIKNYNREALQVLAGIPPLDIKLKLSKDLFLFKHMGNNLVILNQVLQPLALETTTKFIPPWDKYSIKWNFYTEDLTGTLIFTDGSKMNGRVGDAFVVYSNGIETHWEMFRLSDHATVYSAELFAISQAINFAINACLPSANIISDSRSVLQALENVNHVEKEILAIKQLLANQESAIRLFWIKAHAGNERADEYAKKATTKEDIDFTMGYSIPYIKGLIKKDLLKQWQDRWSSSTKGRELFSILPEVKTSRIQGDFFTNQLLTGHGCIGIYQERFFGKSAVCSCGQLPEDRNHIIYDCPQWDAIRQRFFPKNYLFVQLDLLLFNKISRTGLREIMNTKLQASLQSNID
;
A
#
# COMPACT_ATOMS: atom_id res chain seq x y z
N MET A 1 21.88 12.44 -15.62
CA MET A 1 22.37 13.81 -15.90
C MET A 1 22.33 13.99 -17.41
N PRO A 2 21.87 15.13 -17.93
CA PRO A 2 22.10 15.44 -19.33
C PRO A 2 23.61 15.54 -19.55
N GLY A 3 24.11 14.94 -20.63
CA GLY A 3 25.53 14.96 -20.95
C GLY A 3 25.75 15.21 -22.43
N GLN A 4 26.75 16.02 -22.75
CA GLN A 4 27.15 16.33 -24.12
C GLN A 4 28.42 15.55 -24.45
N LEU A 5 28.39 14.80 -25.55
CA LEU A 5 29.57 14.10 -26.06
C LEU A 5 30.57 15.12 -26.61
N ILE A 6 31.79 15.13 -26.08
CA ILE A 6 32.87 16.03 -26.53
C ILE A 6 33.76 15.33 -27.56
N PHE A 7 34.14 14.07 -27.29
CA PHE A 7 35.09 13.33 -28.11
C PHE A 7 34.89 11.82 -27.93
N VAL A 8 35.01 11.06 -29.03
CA VAL A 8 34.98 9.59 -29.02
C VAL A 8 35.95 9.05 -30.05
N ASN A 9 36.80 8.13 -29.64
CA ASN A 9 37.53 7.22 -30.51
C ASN A 9 37.62 5.82 -29.86
N GLU A 10 38.41 4.92 -30.44
CA GLU A 10 38.58 3.54 -29.96
C GLU A 10 39.24 3.43 -28.57
N GLU A 11 40.00 4.44 -28.14
CA GLU A 11 40.81 4.42 -26.91
C GLU A 11 40.33 5.43 -25.84
N LEU A 12 39.46 6.39 -26.20
CA LEU A 12 39.09 7.54 -25.38
C LEU A 12 37.66 8.00 -25.66
N VAL A 13 36.85 8.11 -24.61
CA VAL A 13 35.49 8.68 -24.64
C VAL A 13 35.41 9.82 -23.64
N VAL A 14 34.91 10.98 -24.08
CA VAL A 14 34.83 12.20 -23.27
C VAL A 14 33.43 12.77 -23.31
N VAL A 15 32.83 12.95 -22.15
CA VAL A 15 31.47 13.47 -21.97
C VAL A 15 31.48 14.61 -20.97
N MET A 16 30.90 15.75 -21.35
CA MET A 16 30.58 16.82 -20.41
C MET A 16 29.28 16.48 -19.71
N LEU A 17 29.27 16.49 -18.38
CA LEU A 17 28.11 16.26 -17.55
C LEU A 17 27.70 17.57 -16.87
N HIS A 18 26.44 17.94 -17.04
CA HIS A 18 25.87 19.10 -16.37
C HIS A 18 25.18 18.65 -15.08
N HIS A 19 25.66 19.12 -13.92
CA HIS A 19 25.04 18.84 -12.63
C HIS A 19 24.96 20.10 -11.76
N ASN A 20 23.74 20.54 -11.46
CA ASN A 20 23.45 21.83 -10.83
C ASN A 20 24.00 22.98 -11.69
N ASP A 21 24.80 23.88 -11.11
CA ASP A 21 25.45 25.03 -11.77
C ASP A 21 26.92 24.76 -12.14
N GLN A 22 27.38 23.49 -12.13
CA GLN A 22 28.76 23.11 -12.43
C GLN A 22 28.83 22.01 -13.50
N ASP A 23 29.79 22.18 -14.40
CA ASP A 23 30.06 21.25 -15.50
C ASP A 23 31.28 20.39 -15.17
N PHE A 24 31.15 19.07 -15.36
CA PHE A 24 32.22 18.10 -15.15
C PHE A 24 32.60 17.43 -16.47
N ILE A 25 33.89 17.13 -16.65
CA ILE A 25 34.35 16.37 -17.80
C ILE A 25 34.69 14.96 -17.34
N LEU A 26 33.89 13.99 -17.80
CA LEU A 26 34.11 12.58 -17.58
C LEU A 26 34.87 11.98 -18.76
N VAL A 27 35.99 11.33 -18.48
CA VAL A 27 36.85 10.67 -19.45
C VAL A 27 36.91 9.18 -19.14
N SER A 28 36.61 8.34 -20.13
CA SER A 28 36.87 6.91 -20.10
C SER A 28 38.01 6.59 -21.05
N MET A 29 39.09 5.96 -20.56
CA MET A 29 40.28 5.66 -21.37
C MET A 29 40.64 4.17 -21.33
N TYR A 30 41.12 3.64 -22.44
CA TYR A 30 41.65 2.29 -22.54
C TYR A 30 43.03 2.32 -23.20
N CYS A 31 44.07 1.97 -22.44
CA CYS A 31 45.43 1.89 -22.94
C CYS A 31 45.79 0.43 -23.21
N SER A 32 45.77 0.02 -24.48
CA SER A 32 46.11 -1.36 -24.87
C SER A 32 47.50 -1.76 -24.36
N PRO A 33 47.68 -2.97 -23.79
CA PRO A 33 48.98 -3.42 -23.29
C PRO A 33 50.01 -3.64 -24.41
N GLY A 34 49.57 -3.82 -25.66
CA GLY A 34 50.41 -4.05 -26.84
C GLY A 34 50.80 -2.79 -27.61
N LYS A 35 50.27 -1.60 -27.25
CA LYS A 35 50.60 -0.31 -27.88
C LYS A 35 51.39 0.59 -26.93
N ASN A 36 52.17 1.52 -27.48
CA ASN A 36 52.87 2.51 -26.64
C ASN A 36 51.83 3.41 -25.93
N ILE A 37 51.95 3.53 -24.60
CA ILE A 37 51.04 4.33 -23.76
C ILE A 37 51.10 5.82 -24.11
N ASP A 38 52.23 6.32 -24.62
CA ASP A 38 52.40 7.72 -25.00
C ASP A 38 51.35 8.15 -26.04
N ASN A 39 51.00 7.27 -26.98
CA ASN A 39 50.00 7.57 -28.02
C ASN A 39 48.62 7.87 -27.40
N SER A 40 48.22 7.10 -26.38
CA SER A 40 46.93 7.31 -25.70
C SER A 40 46.96 8.54 -24.79
N LEU A 41 48.11 8.86 -24.18
CA LEU A 41 48.29 10.06 -23.36
C LEU A 41 48.36 11.35 -24.18
N GLU A 42 48.93 11.30 -25.39
CA GLU A 42 48.93 12.43 -26.34
C GLU A 42 47.53 12.80 -26.82
N LEU A 43 46.60 11.84 -26.88
CA LEU A 43 45.18 12.12 -27.18
C LEU A 43 44.48 12.88 -26.05
N LEU A 44 44.86 12.61 -24.80
CA LEU A 44 44.26 13.23 -23.61
C LEU A 44 44.80 14.66 -23.37
N LYS A 45 46.07 14.90 -23.72
CA LYS A 45 46.77 16.17 -23.46
C LYS A 45 46.07 17.42 -24.04
N PRO A 46 45.65 17.48 -25.31
CA PRO A 46 44.93 18.64 -25.85
C PRO A 46 43.61 18.92 -25.14
N LEU A 47 42.93 17.89 -24.64
CA LEU A 47 41.65 18.03 -23.96
C LEU A 47 41.82 18.62 -22.55
N LEU A 48 42.83 18.14 -21.81
CA LEU A 48 43.19 18.70 -20.51
C LEU A 48 43.61 20.17 -20.59
N LEU A 49 44.27 20.57 -21.69
CA LEU A 49 44.65 21.96 -21.93
C LEU A 49 43.45 22.81 -22.39
N LYS A 50 42.62 22.30 -23.30
CA LYS A 50 41.47 23.03 -23.85
C LYS A 50 40.42 23.34 -22.78
N TYR A 51 40.18 22.42 -21.86
CA TYR A 51 39.18 22.58 -20.79
C TYR A 51 39.83 22.68 -19.42
N TYR A 52 41.02 23.28 -19.32
CA TYR A 52 41.80 23.35 -18.09
C TYR A 52 41.00 23.82 -16.87
N ASN A 53 40.07 24.77 -17.03
CA ASN A 53 39.27 25.31 -15.91
C ASN A 53 38.10 24.41 -15.45
N PHE A 54 37.88 23.26 -16.08
CA PHE A 54 36.81 22.34 -15.71
C PHE A 54 37.35 21.20 -14.82
N PRO A 55 36.55 20.70 -13.86
CA PRO A 55 36.90 19.50 -13.11
C PRO A 55 36.87 18.26 -14.02
N PHE A 56 37.98 17.49 -14.03
CA PHE A 56 38.07 16.22 -14.74
C PHE A 56 37.99 15.02 -13.81
N ILE A 57 37.28 13.99 -14.28
CA ILE A 57 37.26 12.64 -13.71
C ILE A 57 37.64 11.68 -14.83
N ILE A 58 38.78 11.01 -14.69
CA ILE A 58 39.36 10.14 -15.72
C ILE A 58 39.42 8.72 -15.16
N LEU A 59 38.75 7.79 -15.82
CA LEU A 59 38.66 6.39 -15.42
C LEU A 59 39.09 5.51 -16.57
N GLY A 60 39.84 4.44 -16.30
CA GLY A 60 40.29 3.59 -17.40
C GLY A 60 41.15 2.42 -17.00
N ASP A 61 41.36 1.51 -17.96
CA ASP A 61 42.39 0.47 -17.87
C ASP A 61 43.66 0.99 -18.55
N PHE A 62 44.66 1.34 -17.73
CA PHE A 62 45.90 1.96 -18.18
C PHE A 62 46.99 0.93 -18.50
N ASN A 63 46.82 -0.32 -18.06
CA ASN A 63 47.84 -1.36 -18.17
C ASN A 63 49.23 -0.88 -17.69
N ALA A 64 49.29 -0.14 -16.58
CA ALA A 64 50.50 0.50 -16.05
C ALA A 64 50.65 0.20 -14.55
N LYS A 65 51.87 -0.16 -14.10
CA LYS A 65 52.11 -0.62 -12.73
C LYS A 65 52.99 0.35 -11.97
N SER A 66 52.60 0.67 -10.74
CA SER A 66 53.39 1.47 -9.80
C SER A 66 52.99 1.13 -8.37
N ARG A 67 53.94 1.33 -7.44
CA ARG A 67 53.69 1.22 -6.00
C ARG A 67 52.75 2.31 -5.47
N LEU A 68 52.51 3.37 -6.24
CA LEU A 68 51.64 4.48 -5.86
C LEU A 68 50.15 4.13 -5.90
N TRP A 69 49.75 3.15 -6.72
CA TRP A 69 48.34 2.75 -6.88
C TRP A 69 48.11 1.24 -6.76
N GLY A 70 49.14 0.46 -6.41
CA GLY A 70 49.03 -0.98 -6.17
C GLY A 70 50.31 -1.61 -5.61
N GLN A 71 50.29 -2.91 -5.34
CA GLN A 71 51.41 -3.62 -4.69
C GLN A 71 52.46 -4.17 -5.66
N ARG A 72 52.56 -3.64 -6.88
CA ARG A 72 53.52 -4.07 -7.91
C ARG A 72 54.60 -3.02 -8.11
N ASP A 73 55.79 -3.47 -8.48
CA ASP A 73 56.89 -2.57 -8.81
C ASP A 73 56.59 -1.74 -10.07
N LEU A 74 57.25 -0.58 -10.14
CA LEU A 74 57.11 0.36 -11.24
C LEU A 74 57.59 -0.29 -12.55
N ASP A 75 56.72 -0.30 -13.57
CA ASP A 75 57.10 -0.68 -14.93
C ASP A 75 57.30 0.55 -15.83
N GLU A 76 57.84 0.36 -17.03
CA GLU A 76 58.13 1.46 -17.97
C GLU A 76 56.86 2.29 -18.27
N ARG A 77 55.71 1.63 -18.42
CA ARG A 77 54.41 2.27 -18.65
C ARG A 77 53.96 3.08 -17.44
N GLY A 78 54.13 2.54 -16.23
CA GLY A 78 53.87 3.22 -14.98
C GLY A 78 54.74 4.46 -14.79
N SER A 79 56.01 4.41 -15.20
CA SER A 79 56.92 5.56 -15.18
C SER A 79 56.43 6.68 -16.10
N LYS A 80 56.06 6.33 -17.35
CA LYS A 80 55.52 7.28 -18.34
C LYS A 80 54.20 7.91 -17.87
N LEU A 81 53.29 7.10 -17.34
CA LEU A 81 52.02 7.58 -16.81
C LEU A 81 52.23 8.50 -15.60
N LEU A 82 53.15 8.16 -14.69
CA LEU A 82 53.46 8.99 -13.54
C LEU A 82 54.04 10.36 -13.94
N HIS A 83 54.97 10.37 -14.90
CA HIS A 83 55.51 11.61 -15.46
C HIS A 83 54.41 12.44 -16.12
N PHE A 84 53.49 11.81 -16.85
CA PHE A 84 52.34 12.48 -17.45
C PHE A 84 51.42 13.10 -16.40
N CYS A 85 51.03 12.35 -15.37
CA CYS A 85 50.21 12.85 -14.26
C CYS A 85 50.86 14.06 -13.58
N HIS A 86 52.17 14.01 -13.33
CA HIS A 86 52.91 15.14 -12.76
C HIS A 86 52.93 16.34 -13.72
N SER A 87 53.20 16.12 -15.01
CA SER A 87 53.25 17.19 -16.01
C SER A 87 51.91 17.88 -16.28
N MET A 88 50.80 17.16 -16.05
CA MET A 88 49.43 17.61 -16.28
C MET A 88 48.69 17.94 -14.99
N ASP A 89 49.36 17.88 -13.84
CA ASP A 89 48.77 18.14 -12.52
C ASP A 89 47.48 17.32 -12.29
N LEU A 90 47.63 16.00 -12.43
CA LEU A 90 46.58 15.00 -12.18
C LEU A 90 46.85 14.27 -10.86
N ASN A 91 45.81 14.11 -10.05
CA ASN A 91 45.86 13.32 -8.82
C ASN A 91 45.47 11.87 -9.12
N VAL A 92 46.14 10.91 -8.48
CA VAL A 92 45.79 9.48 -8.54
C VAL A 92 45.02 9.12 -7.27
N GLU A 93 43.77 8.70 -7.41
CA GLU A 93 42.86 8.45 -6.27
C GLU A 93 42.83 6.98 -5.79
N ASN A 94 43.62 6.13 -6.44
CA ASN A 94 43.68 4.70 -6.12
C ASN A 94 44.39 4.45 -4.78
N ASP A 95 43.78 3.63 -3.92
CA ASP A 95 44.42 3.14 -2.70
C ASP A 95 45.39 1.98 -3.03
N PRO A 96 46.72 2.12 -2.80
CA PRO A 96 47.70 1.07 -3.07
C PRO A 96 47.51 -0.19 -2.20
N PHE A 97 46.73 -0.10 -1.11
CA PHE A 97 46.39 -1.23 -0.24
C PHE A 97 45.04 -1.87 -0.57
N SER A 98 44.35 -1.40 -1.62
CA SER A 98 43.10 -2.00 -2.10
C SER A 98 43.31 -3.43 -2.65
N PRO A 99 42.26 -4.28 -2.70
CA PRO A 99 42.28 -5.51 -3.49
C PRO A 99 42.64 -5.24 -4.96
N PRO A 100 43.24 -6.19 -5.68
CA PRO A 100 43.64 -5.99 -7.08
C PRO A 100 42.44 -5.63 -7.96
N THR A 101 42.62 -4.71 -8.90
CA THR A 101 41.56 -4.33 -9.84
C THR A 101 41.38 -5.37 -10.94
N PHE A 102 42.39 -6.21 -11.17
CA PHE A 102 42.39 -7.32 -12.12
C PHE A 102 42.92 -8.59 -11.47
N SER A 103 42.22 -9.73 -11.65
CA SER A 103 42.61 -11.04 -11.11
C SER A 103 42.36 -12.16 -12.11
N SER A 104 43.42 -12.89 -12.44
CA SER A 104 43.38 -14.01 -13.38
C SER A 104 44.09 -15.25 -12.84
N SER A 105 43.96 -16.39 -13.52
CA SER A 105 44.74 -17.61 -13.20
C SER A 105 46.25 -17.42 -13.31
N ARG A 106 46.71 -16.33 -13.94
CA ARG A 106 48.13 -15.98 -14.14
C ARG A 106 48.64 -14.95 -13.13
N GLY A 107 47.77 -14.41 -12.27
CA GLY A 107 48.13 -13.45 -11.21
C GLY A 107 47.26 -12.20 -11.18
N ASP A 108 47.59 -11.32 -10.24
CA ASP A 108 46.83 -10.12 -9.87
C ASP A 108 47.58 -8.81 -10.19
N SER A 109 46.83 -7.77 -10.58
CA SER A 109 47.35 -6.42 -10.89
C SER A 109 46.35 -5.27 -10.61
N TRP A 110 46.87 -4.04 -10.50
CA TRP A 110 46.12 -2.79 -10.26
C TRP A 110 46.31 -1.87 -11.47
N ILE A 111 45.58 -2.16 -12.54
CA ILE A 111 45.73 -1.52 -13.86
C ILE A 111 44.56 -0.58 -14.19
N ASP A 112 43.46 -0.68 -13.43
CA ASP A 112 42.30 0.18 -13.57
C ASP A 112 42.41 1.37 -12.61
N LEU A 113 42.56 2.58 -13.15
CA LEU A 113 42.90 3.78 -12.39
C LEU A 113 41.82 4.86 -12.48
N LEU A 114 41.72 5.64 -11.40
CA LEU A 114 40.96 6.89 -11.29
C LEU A 114 41.93 8.05 -11.13
N LEU A 115 41.94 8.96 -12.10
CA LEU A 115 42.68 10.21 -12.07
C LEU A 115 41.72 11.40 -12.00
N THR A 116 42.07 12.43 -11.23
CA THR A 116 41.26 13.66 -11.09
C THR A 116 42.08 14.92 -11.39
N LYS A 117 41.40 15.97 -11.85
CA LYS A 117 41.99 17.31 -12.04
C LYS A 117 40.99 18.37 -11.62
N ASN A 118 41.43 19.42 -10.92
CA ASN A 118 40.62 20.60 -10.58
C ASN A 118 39.27 20.26 -9.91
N LEU A 119 39.23 19.17 -9.14
CA LEU A 119 38.05 18.70 -8.44
C LEU A 119 38.09 19.20 -6.99
N SER A 120 37.08 20.00 -6.59
CA SER A 120 36.97 20.56 -5.24
C SER A 120 36.21 19.67 -4.25
N ASP A 121 35.50 18.65 -4.75
CA ASP A 121 34.67 17.73 -3.96
C ASP A 121 35.47 16.51 -3.49
N GLU A 122 35.13 15.98 -2.30
CA GLU A 122 35.72 14.72 -1.81
C GLU A 122 35.29 13.55 -2.70
N ILE A 123 36.28 12.81 -3.21
CA ILE A 123 36.09 11.61 -4.02
C ILE A 123 36.62 10.37 -3.28
N SER A 124 35.92 9.24 -3.36
CA SER A 124 36.38 7.98 -2.78
C SER A 124 36.23 6.83 -3.78
N LEU A 125 37.25 5.97 -3.88
CA LEU A 125 37.27 4.77 -4.73
C LEU A 125 37.21 3.50 -3.86
N GLU A 126 36.33 2.55 -4.21
CA GLU A 126 36.22 1.24 -3.55
C GLU A 126 36.26 0.09 -4.60
N VAL A 127 37.14 -0.90 -4.40
CA VAL A 127 37.19 -2.13 -5.22
C VAL A 127 36.31 -3.22 -4.58
N ARG A 128 35.36 -3.79 -5.32
CA ARG A 128 34.34 -4.73 -4.77
C ARG A 128 34.60 -6.20 -5.14
N ASP A 129 34.61 -7.08 -4.14
CA ASP A 129 34.59 -8.56 -4.25
C ASP A 129 33.16 -9.09 -4.51
N GLU A 130 32.55 -8.67 -5.61
CA GLU A 130 31.31 -9.27 -6.09
C GLU A 130 31.63 -10.27 -7.23
N ILE A 131 30.91 -11.39 -7.29
CA ILE A 131 31.13 -12.40 -8.35
C ILE A 131 30.66 -11.80 -9.69
N THR A 132 31.61 -11.31 -10.48
CA THR A 132 31.42 -10.92 -11.88
C THR A 132 31.76 -12.10 -12.79
N ASN A 133 31.35 -12.05 -14.06
CA ASN A 133 31.83 -12.98 -15.10
C ASN A 133 33.09 -12.44 -15.81
N SER A 134 33.82 -11.52 -15.18
CA SER A 134 35.01 -10.84 -15.73
C SER A 134 36.20 -11.07 -14.82
N ASP A 135 37.38 -11.04 -15.42
CA ASP A 135 38.71 -10.95 -14.81
C ASP A 135 39.03 -9.58 -14.18
N HIS A 136 38.24 -8.55 -14.46
CA HIS A 136 38.30 -7.27 -13.75
C HIS A 136 37.31 -7.22 -12.57
N ASN A 137 37.80 -6.68 -11.46
CA ASN A 137 37.02 -6.39 -10.26
C ASN A 137 36.30 -5.05 -10.42
N MET A 138 35.09 -4.96 -9.87
CA MET A 138 34.25 -3.77 -10.04
C MET A 138 34.78 -2.59 -9.21
N LEU A 139 35.12 -1.50 -9.89
CA LEU A 139 35.44 -0.21 -9.27
C LEU A 139 34.16 0.59 -8.98
N PHE A 140 34.07 1.14 -7.77
CA PHE A 140 32.95 1.97 -7.35
C PHE A 140 33.46 3.34 -6.86
N VAL A 141 33.08 4.40 -7.57
CA VAL A 141 33.47 5.80 -7.26
C VAL A 141 32.30 6.53 -6.59
N ASN A 142 32.54 7.20 -5.46
CA ASN A 142 31.61 8.16 -4.87
C ASN A 142 32.17 9.58 -5.01
N LEU A 143 31.35 10.50 -5.49
CA LEU A 143 31.62 11.94 -5.44
C LEU A 143 30.70 12.56 -4.38
N LEU A 144 31.27 13.22 -3.37
CA LEU A 144 30.52 13.89 -2.30
C LEU A 144 30.45 15.39 -2.59
N THR A 145 29.35 15.84 -3.21
CA THR A 145 29.12 17.26 -3.44
C THR A 145 28.71 17.97 -2.14
N ALA A 146 29.37 19.09 -1.84
CA ALA A 146 28.94 20.00 -0.76
C ALA A 146 27.56 20.59 -1.12
N ASN A 147 26.50 20.02 -0.57
CA ASN A 147 25.14 20.47 -0.86
C ASN A 147 24.81 21.75 -0.08
N HIS A 148 24.73 22.89 -0.78
CA HIS A 148 23.87 24.00 -0.38
C HIS A 148 22.40 23.57 -0.48
N SER A 149 21.68 23.71 0.65
CA SER A 149 20.23 23.67 0.83
C SER A 149 19.41 22.79 -0.13
N ASN A 150 19.34 21.50 0.17
CA ASN A 150 18.28 20.65 -0.38
C ASN A 150 16.94 20.99 0.29
N ASN A 151 15.99 21.49 -0.52
CA ASN A 151 14.55 21.38 -0.23
C ASN A 151 14.19 19.89 -0.13
N HIS A 152 14.33 19.32 1.07
CA HIS A 152 13.89 17.97 1.35
C HIS A 152 12.37 17.89 1.31
N SER A 153 11.85 16.95 0.51
CA SER A 153 10.47 16.49 0.65
C SER A 153 10.21 16.10 2.11
N HIS A 154 9.30 16.80 2.80
CA HIS A 154 8.90 16.62 4.21
C HIS A 154 8.22 15.26 4.53
N LYS A 155 8.54 14.19 3.82
CA LYS A 155 7.87 12.88 3.95
C LYS A 155 8.81 11.83 4.50
N ILE A 156 8.46 11.27 5.66
CA ILE A 156 9.15 10.11 6.24
C ILE A 156 8.97 8.89 5.33
N SER A 157 10.10 8.25 4.98
CA SER A 157 10.10 7.01 4.18
C SER A 157 10.02 5.78 5.08
N LEU A 158 8.85 5.13 5.10
CA LEU A 158 8.61 3.90 5.86
C LEU A 158 9.55 2.74 5.52
N LYS A 159 10.19 2.74 4.34
CA LYS A 159 11.04 1.63 3.86
C LYS A 159 12.37 1.50 4.60
N ASN A 160 12.88 2.61 5.14
CA ASN A 160 14.19 2.66 5.80
C ASN A 160 14.09 2.97 7.30
N LEU A 161 12.86 3.01 7.84
CA LEU A 161 12.60 3.35 9.23
C LEU A 161 13.09 2.23 10.16
N ASN A 162 13.82 2.60 11.20
CA ASN A 162 14.16 1.67 12.26
C ASN A 162 13.03 1.61 13.30
N TRP A 163 12.10 0.69 13.11
CA TRP A 163 10.92 0.55 13.96
C TRP A 163 11.22 0.26 15.43
N TRP A 164 12.27 -0.49 15.76
CA TRP A 164 12.56 -0.80 17.17
C TRP A 164 13.05 0.45 17.91
N LYS A 165 13.98 1.19 17.28
CA LYS A 165 14.51 2.45 17.84
C LYS A 165 13.40 3.50 17.92
N LEU A 166 12.56 3.59 16.89
CA LEU A 166 11.42 4.51 16.91
C LEU A 166 10.43 4.16 18.02
N LYS A 167 10.06 2.88 18.22
CA LYS A 167 9.17 2.46 19.31
C LYS A 167 9.75 2.81 20.68
N ALA A 168 11.05 2.54 20.89
CA ALA A 168 11.73 2.90 22.14
C ALA A 168 11.75 4.42 22.38
N ASN A 169 12.08 5.20 21.34
CA ASN A 169 12.07 6.66 21.42
C ASN A 169 10.67 7.21 21.65
N ILE A 170 9.64 6.68 20.98
CA ILE A 170 8.25 7.06 21.21
C ILE A 170 7.86 6.79 22.66
N HIS A 171 8.21 5.62 23.20
CA HIS A 171 7.91 5.28 24.59
C HIS A 171 8.63 6.22 25.56
N SER A 172 9.90 6.55 25.30
CA SER A 172 10.65 7.53 26.09
C SER A 172 10.03 8.93 26.02
N ILE A 173 9.69 9.41 24.82
CA ILE A 173 9.08 10.73 24.60
C ILE A 173 7.75 10.83 25.35
N ILE A 174 6.91 9.79 25.27
CA ILE A 174 5.62 9.78 25.98
C ILE A 174 5.82 9.75 27.49
N ASN A 175 6.74 8.92 28.00
CA ASN A 175 7.01 8.83 29.43
C ASN A 175 7.58 10.13 30.00
N SER A 176 8.34 10.90 29.21
CA SER A 176 8.80 12.24 29.58
C SER A 176 7.70 13.32 29.55
N ASN A 177 6.52 13.02 29.01
CA ASN A 177 5.42 13.97 28.83
C ASN A 177 4.09 13.45 29.42
N LEU A 178 4.14 12.76 30.57
CA LEU A 178 2.96 12.18 31.22
C LEU A 178 2.05 13.22 31.89
N GLU A 179 2.60 14.33 32.38
CA GLU A 179 1.87 15.37 33.12
C GLU A 179 1.16 16.37 32.18
N ILE A 180 0.15 15.88 31.45
CA ILE A 180 -0.63 16.73 30.53
C ILE A 180 -1.72 17.54 31.23
N ASP A 181 -2.10 17.17 32.45
CA ASP A 181 -3.21 17.80 33.18
C ASP A 181 -2.89 19.22 33.68
N GLN A 182 -1.60 19.55 33.81
CA GLN A 182 -1.10 20.87 34.22
C GLN A 182 -0.99 21.86 33.05
N LEU A 183 -1.22 21.43 31.81
CA LEU A 183 -1.06 22.27 30.63
C LEU A 183 -2.11 23.39 30.61
N SER A 184 -1.64 24.63 30.45
CA SER A 184 -2.52 25.78 30.21
C SER A 184 -3.08 25.75 28.78
N ASN A 185 -4.20 26.44 28.54
CA ASN A 185 -4.81 26.48 27.20
C ASN A 185 -3.87 27.08 26.14
N SER A 186 -3.02 28.05 26.52
CA SER A 186 -2.04 28.67 25.61
C SER A 186 -0.89 27.73 25.24
N ASP A 187 -0.55 26.77 26.11
CA ASP A 187 0.60 25.90 25.93
C ASP A 187 0.27 24.60 25.17
N ILE A 188 -1.02 24.25 25.02
CA ILE A 188 -1.43 23.01 24.35
C ILE A 188 -0.89 22.93 22.91
N ASN A 189 -0.95 24.03 22.15
CA ASN A 189 -0.49 24.05 20.77
C ASN A 189 1.04 23.89 20.66
N SER A 190 1.80 24.57 21.53
CA SER A 190 3.27 24.47 21.56
C SER A 190 3.72 23.09 22.03
N PHE A 191 3.05 22.52 23.03
CA PHE A 191 3.26 21.15 23.50
C PHE A 191 3.05 20.12 22.39
N ILE A 192 1.94 20.21 21.65
CA ILE A 192 1.64 19.29 20.54
C ILE A 192 2.66 19.43 19.42
N SER A 193 3.05 20.66 19.05
CA SER A 193 4.08 20.89 18.05
C SER A 193 5.41 20.26 18.48
N ASN A 194 5.84 20.47 19.73
CA ASN A 194 7.07 19.89 20.27
C ASN A 194 7.06 18.36 20.21
N ILE A 195 5.96 17.71 20.60
CA ILE A 195 5.82 16.26 20.50
C ILE A 195 5.89 15.79 19.05
N GLN A 196 5.21 16.47 18.12
CA GLN A 196 5.26 16.14 16.69
C GLN A 196 6.70 16.26 16.16
N ASP A 197 7.42 17.31 16.53
CA ASP A 197 8.80 17.56 16.11
C ASP A 197 9.77 16.54 16.69
N GLN A 198 9.64 16.17 17.97
CA GLN A 198 10.44 15.12 18.60
C GLN A 198 10.22 13.76 17.94
N ILE A 199 8.97 13.40 17.63
CA ILE A 199 8.65 12.16 16.94
C ILE A 199 9.14 12.20 15.50
N PHE A 200 8.97 13.33 14.80
CA PHE A 200 9.46 13.51 13.45
C PHE A 200 10.99 13.38 13.40
N ALA A 201 11.70 13.99 14.36
CA ALA A 201 13.15 13.88 14.51
C ALA A 201 13.57 12.44 14.84
N ALA A 202 12.86 11.75 15.75
CA ALA A 202 13.11 10.36 16.06
C ALA A 202 12.92 9.44 14.84
N ALA A 203 11.88 9.70 14.04
CA ALA A 203 11.57 8.95 12.83
C ALA A 203 12.49 9.30 11.66
N SER A 204 13.03 10.52 11.62
CA SER A 204 13.95 11.01 10.60
C SER A 204 15.43 10.78 10.95
N SER A 205 15.73 10.46 12.22
CA SER A 205 17.08 10.19 12.68
C SER A 205 17.66 9.01 11.90
N LYS A 206 18.63 9.30 11.04
CA LYS A 206 19.49 8.26 10.45
C LYS A 206 20.20 7.56 11.63
N PRO A 207 20.34 6.22 11.59
CA PRO A 207 21.04 5.51 12.66
C PRO A 207 22.43 6.13 12.87
N SER A 208 22.75 6.45 14.11
CA SER A 208 24.07 6.90 14.54
C SER A 208 25.11 5.89 14.07
N THR A 209 26.20 6.43 13.53
CA THR A 209 27.39 5.75 13.08
C THR A 209 28.00 4.91 14.21
N ASN A 210 27.65 3.63 14.26
CA ASN A 210 28.65 2.65 14.66
C ASN A 210 29.61 2.52 13.48
N HIS A 211 30.92 2.53 13.76
CA HIS A 211 32.00 2.09 12.86
C HIS A 211 31.83 0.61 12.48
N HIS A 212 30.69 0.25 11.92
CA HIS A 212 30.50 -0.98 11.19
C HIS A 212 30.82 -0.64 9.74
N LEU A 213 31.98 -1.14 9.30
CA LEU A 213 32.31 -1.51 7.92
C LEU A 213 31.10 -1.31 7.01
N HIS A 214 31.18 -0.34 6.08
CA HIS A 214 30.16 0.00 5.10
C HIS A 214 29.81 -1.22 4.23
N HIS A 215 29.10 -2.19 4.79
CA HIS A 215 28.34 -3.15 4.02
C HIS A 215 27.15 -2.37 3.50
N LYS A 216 27.28 -1.78 2.30
CA LYS A 216 26.13 -1.42 1.47
C LYS A 216 25.12 -2.54 1.62
N LYS A 217 23.95 -2.26 2.21
CA LYS A 217 22.83 -3.18 2.15
C LYS A 217 22.49 -3.32 0.67
N GLN A 218 23.02 -4.38 0.04
CA GLN A 218 22.48 -4.91 -1.19
C GLN A 218 20.97 -4.96 -0.98
N LYS A 219 20.20 -4.28 -1.85
CA LYS A 219 18.74 -4.42 -1.88
C LYS A 219 18.47 -5.88 -2.20
N TYR A 220 18.39 -6.71 -1.17
CA TYR A 220 18.04 -8.09 -1.38
C TYR A 220 16.59 -8.12 -1.84
N ALA A 221 16.34 -8.89 -2.89
CA ALA A 221 15.01 -9.05 -3.42
C ALA A 221 14.05 -9.54 -2.31
N ILE A 222 12.76 -9.21 -2.43
CA ILE A 222 11.69 -9.40 -1.41
C ILE A 222 11.67 -10.79 -0.76
N TRP A 223 12.17 -11.80 -1.47
CA TRP A 223 12.25 -13.20 -1.04
C TRP A 223 13.49 -13.55 -0.19
N TRP A 224 14.35 -12.60 0.14
CA TRP A 224 15.58 -12.84 0.90
C TRP A 224 15.32 -12.82 2.41
N THR A 225 15.65 -13.91 3.10
CA THR A 225 15.39 -14.09 4.54
C THR A 225 16.69 -14.18 5.34
N ARG A 226 16.61 -14.00 6.66
CA ARG A 226 17.75 -14.24 7.57
C ARG A 226 18.28 -15.67 7.45
N GLU A 227 17.38 -16.64 7.27
CA GLU A 227 17.74 -18.04 7.04
C GLU A 227 18.57 -18.24 5.76
N LEU A 228 18.20 -17.56 4.66
CA LEU A 228 18.97 -17.55 3.42
C LEU A 228 20.33 -16.89 3.60
N GLN A 229 20.40 -15.79 4.36
CA GLN A 229 21.65 -15.13 4.68
C GLN A 229 22.58 -16.04 5.48
N SER A 230 22.07 -16.71 6.52
CA SER A 230 22.83 -17.67 7.33
C SER A 230 23.33 -18.85 6.49
N LYS A 231 22.48 -19.42 5.62
CA LYS A 231 22.90 -20.50 4.70
C LYS A 231 23.93 -20.01 3.68
N ARG A 232 23.80 -18.80 3.13
CA ARG A 232 24.82 -18.19 2.24
C ARG A 232 26.17 -18.06 2.93
N SER A 233 26.20 -17.53 4.15
CA SER A 233 27.43 -17.36 4.94
C SER A 233 28.06 -18.72 5.24
N PHE A 234 27.27 -19.71 5.65
CA PHE A 234 27.73 -21.07 5.92
C PHE A 234 28.30 -21.75 4.66
N THR A 235 27.61 -21.68 3.53
CA THR A 235 28.11 -22.23 2.25
C THR A 235 29.38 -21.53 1.78
N ARG A 236 29.52 -20.22 2.00
CA ARG A 236 30.76 -19.47 1.73
C ARG A 236 31.92 -19.91 2.63
N ALA A 237 31.67 -20.13 3.93
CA ALA A 237 32.67 -20.65 4.85
C ALA A 237 33.17 -22.04 4.42
N LEU A 238 32.26 -22.96 4.06
CA LEU A 238 32.62 -24.29 3.54
C LEU A 238 33.45 -24.21 2.24
N ARG A 239 33.16 -23.26 1.35
CA ARG A 239 33.97 -23.03 0.14
C ARG A 239 35.40 -22.63 0.50
N ARG A 240 35.56 -21.69 1.46
CA ARG A 240 36.89 -21.25 1.93
C ARG A 240 37.66 -22.41 2.56
N LEU A 241 36.99 -23.25 3.36
CA LEU A 241 37.61 -24.42 3.99
C LEU A 241 38.09 -25.46 2.98
N PHE A 242 37.33 -25.73 1.91
CA PHE A 242 37.77 -26.59 0.81
C PHE A 242 38.92 -25.97 0.00
N GLN A 243 38.90 -24.65 -0.22
CA GLN A 243 39.94 -23.97 -1.01
C GLN A 243 41.27 -23.84 -0.27
N LYS A 244 41.24 -23.77 1.07
CA LYS A 244 42.43 -23.72 1.93
C LYS A 244 43.02 -25.10 2.24
N GLU A 245 42.31 -26.18 1.94
CA GLU A 245 42.78 -27.54 2.22
C GLU A 245 43.83 -27.99 1.20
N THR A 246 44.99 -28.40 1.69
CA THR A 246 46.14 -28.82 0.89
C THR A 246 46.19 -30.34 0.72
N ASP A 247 45.61 -31.11 1.65
CA ASP A 247 45.53 -32.58 1.55
C ASP A 247 44.49 -33.03 0.50
N PRO A 248 44.87 -33.81 -0.53
CA PRO A 248 43.97 -34.24 -1.60
C PRO A 248 42.73 -35.03 -1.13
N GLN A 249 42.86 -35.92 -0.14
CA GLN A 249 41.76 -36.77 0.32
C GLN A 249 40.77 -35.98 1.17
N LEU A 250 41.27 -35.19 2.12
CA LEU A 250 40.42 -34.30 2.93
C LEU A 250 39.76 -33.21 2.08
N ARG A 251 40.45 -32.75 1.03
CA ARG A 251 39.92 -31.75 0.10
C ARG A 251 38.69 -32.27 -0.64
N GLU A 252 38.69 -33.52 -1.10
CA GLU A 252 37.50 -34.11 -1.75
C GLU A 252 36.33 -34.31 -0.78
N ILE A 253 36.59 -34.71 0.47
CA ILE A 253 35.56 -34.80 1.52
C ILE A 253 34.93 -33.41 1.80
N LYS A 254 35.77 -32.38 1.98
CA LYS A 254 35.31 -30.99 2.22
C LYS A 254 34.58 -30.41 1.00
N LYS A 255 34.99 -30.77 -0.22
CA LYS A 255 34.33 -30.40 -1.48
C LYS A 255 32.95 -31.03 -1.60
N LEU A 256 32.81 -32.31 -1.25
CA LEU A 256 31.52 -33.00 -1.23
C LEU A 256 30.56 -32.33 -0.23
N ASN A 257 31.08 -31.98 0.96
CA ASN A 257 30.31 -31.28 1.98
C ASN A 257 29.86 -29.87 1.53
N PHE A 258 30.74 -29.11 0.88
CA PHE A 258 30.39 -27.84 0.23
C PHE A 258 29.29 -28.02 -0.82
N LYS A 259 29.42 -29.00 -1.73
CA LYS A 259 28.41 -29.27 -2.77
C LYS A 259 27.05 -29.63 -2.20
N LYS A 260 27.00 -30.44 -1.14
CA LYS A 260 25.76 -30.80 -0.41
C LYS A 260 25.06 -29.56 0.13
N HIS A 261 25.79 -28.68 0.83
CA HIS A 261 25.21 -27.46 1.40
C HIS A 261 24.88 -26.41 0.34
N GLN A 262 25.61 -26.37 -0.78
CA GLN A 262 25.28 -25.53 -1.93
C GLN A 262 23.95 -25.95 -2.57
N ALA A 263 23.68 -27.25 -2.70
CA ALA A 263 22.40 -27.75 -3.21
C ALA A 263 21.23 -27.41 -2.28
N LEU A 264 21.40 -27.57 -0.96
CA LEU A 264 20.40 -27.20 0.05
C LEU A 264 20.09 -25.69 0.02
N TYR A 265 21.12 -24.85 -0.08
CA TYR A 265 20.97 -23.40 -0.20
C TYR A 265 20.19 -23.02 -1.48
N LYS A 266 20.51 -23.64 -2.62
CA LYS A 266 19.75 -23.44 -3.88
C LYS A 266 18.28 -23.86 -3.75
N LYS A 267 18.00 -24.99 -3.10
CA LYS A 267 16.62 -25.45 -2.84
C LYS A 267 15.86 -24.45 -1.96
N LEU A 268 16.48 -23.97 -0.88
CA LEU A 268 15.90 -22.98 0.01
C LEU A 268 15.58 -21.66 -0.71
N ILE A 269 16.47 -21.18 -1.60
CA ILE A 269 16.20 -19.99 -2.43
C ILE A 269 14.90 -20.17 -3.22
N ILE A 270 14.71 -21.32 -3.86
CA ILE A 270 13.55 -21.59 -4.71
C ILE A 270 12.27 -21.65 -3.87
N THR A 271 12.29 -22.34 -2.73
CA THR A 271 11.14 -22.45 -1.83
C THR A 271 10.76 -21.09 -1.25
N THR A 272 11.72 -20.35 -0.70
CA THR A 272 11.48 -19.03 -0.09
C THR A 272 10.99 -17.99 -1.11
N LYS A 273 11.50 -18.05 -2.36
CA LYS A 273 10.96 -17.26 -3.49
C LYS A 273 9.48 -17.52 -3.72
N ARG A 274 9.06 -18.78 -3.74
CA ARG A 274 7.65 -19.17 -3.96
C ARG A 274 6.77 -18.72 -2.81
N THR A 275 7.17 -18.96 -1.56
CA THR A 275 6.39 -18.61 -0.37
C THR A 275 6.25 -17.10 -0.21
N LYS A 276 7.34 -16.34 -0.28
CA LYS A 276 7.29 -14.88 -0.15
C LYS A 276 6.54 -14.20 -1.29
N PHE A 277 6.58 -14.78 -2.50
CA PHE A 277 5.73 -14.31 -3.58
C PHE A 277 4.24 -14.58 -3.30
N LYS A 278 3.89 -15.76 -2.77
CA LYS A 278 2.51 -16.08 -2.34
C LYS A 278 2.01 -15.14 -1.24
N ASP A 279 2.83 -14.88 -0.22
CA ASP A 279 2.52 -13.94 0.87
C ASP A 279 2.31 -12.51 0.35
N PHE A 280 3.16 -12.07 -0.58
CA PHE A 280 3.03 -10.79 -1.25
C PHE A 280 1.71 -10.67 -2.01
N ILE A 281 1.30 -11.71 -2.76
CA ILE A 281 0.01 -11.75 -3.46
C ILE A 281 -1.18 -11.70 -2.49
N ASN A 282 -1.10 -12.41 -1.36
CA ASN A 282 -2.15 -12.39 -0.33
C ASN A 282 -2.25 -11.03 0.37
N SER A 283 -1.13 -10.31 0.53
CA SER A 283 -1.13 -8.95 1.11
C SER A 283 -1.74 -7.89 0.19
N ILE A 284 -1.83 -8.16 -1.12
CA ILE A 284 -2.41 -7.28 -2.14
C ILE A 284 -3.94 -7.45 -2.23
N SER A 285 -4.47 -8.62 -1.87
CA SER A 285 -5.91 -8.93 -1.95
C SER A 285 -6.74 -8.42 -0.76
N SER A 286 -6.10 -8.10 0.38
CA SER A 286 -6.77 -7.61 1.59
C SER A 286 -6.81 -6.07 1.74
N ASN A 287 -5.94 -5.32 1.03
CA ASN A 287 -5.84 -3.86 1.12
C ASN A 287 -6.35 -3.16 -0.14
N SER A 288 -7.55 -2.57 -0.05
CA SER A 288 -8.22 -1.65 -0.99
C SER A 288 -7.53 -1.29 -2.33
N LEU A 289 -8.14 -1.79 -3.40
CA LEU A 289 -8.37 -1.30 -4.78
C LEU A 289 -7.68 -0.06 -5.39
N PHE A 290 -6.96 0.84 -4.71
CA PHE A 290 -6.38 2.05 -5.35
C PHE A 290 -5.06 2.59 -4.77
N GLY A 291 -4.34 1.85 -3.91
CA GLY A 291 -3.16 2.39 -3.22
C GLY A 291 -1.81 2.16 -3.90
N ASN A 292 -1.39 0.90 -4.05
CA ASN A 292 0.02 0.57 -4.25
C ASN A 292 0.37 -0.13 -5.58
N ASN A 293 -0.62 -0.45 -6.41
CA ASN A 293 -0.37 -1.22 -7.65
C ASN A 293 0.10 -0.37 -8.84
N TYR A 294 0.12 0.96 -8.72
CA TYR A 294 0.56 1.83 -9.81
C TYR A 294 2.08 2.06 -9.89
N ASN A 295 2.83 1.90 -8.79
CA ASN A 295 4.25 2.25 -8.80
C ASN A 295 5.16 1.21 -9.48
N ILE A 296 4.65 0.02 -9.80
CA ILE A 296 5.43 -1.02 -10.50
C ILE A 296 5.24 -0.91 -12.02
N PHE A 297 4.14 -0.31 -12.48
CA PHE A 297 3.78 -0.21 -13.91
C PHE A 297 3.81 1.21 -14.47
N SER A 298 3.96 2.24 -13.63
CA SER A 298 4.08 3.62 -14.08
C SER A 298 5.54 4.06 -14.20
N ASN A 299 6.30 3.49 -15.15
CA ASN A 299 7.39 4.25 -15.76
C ASN A 299 6.78 5.22 -16.80
N LYS A 300 5.92 6.12 -16.33
CA LYS A 300 5.69 7.38 -17.05
C LYS A 300 6.84 8.27 -16.61
N LYS A 301 7.64 8.78 -17.56
CA LYS A 301 8.48 9.97 -17.34
C LYS A 301 7.67 10.93 -16.47
N LYS A 302 8.28 11.49 -15.42
CA LYS A 302 7.72 12.64 -14.70
C LYS A 302 7.36 13.67 -15.77
N ARG A 303 6.09 13.74 -16.16
CA ARG A 303 5.60 14.88 -16.91
C ARG A 303 5.53 15.96 -15.85
N ASN A 304 6.55 16.82 -15.84
CA ASN A 304 6.37 18.14 -15.27
C ASN A 304 5.10 18.71 -15.89
N MET A 305 4.27 19.32 -15.05
CA MET A 305 3.05 19.98 -15.46
C MET A 305 3.42 20.92 -16.62
N VAL A 306 3.02 20.60 -17.85
CA VAL A 306 2.85 21.63 -18.86
C VAL A 306 1.52 22.27 -18.51
N SER A 307 1.55 23.11 -17.48
CA SER A 307 0.43 23.92 -17.05
C SER A 307 0.08 24.80 -18.24
N LYS A 308 -1.07 24.57 -18.87
CA LYS A 308 -1.65 25.62 -19.72
C LYS A 308 -1.96 26.79 -18.79
N PRO A 309 -1.63 28.03 -19.16
CA PRO A 309 -1.96 29.19 -18.36
C PRO A 309 -3.48 29.26 -18.12
N ILE A 310 -3.88 29.58 -16.89
CA ILE A 310 -5.26 29.67 -16.43
C ILE A 310 -5.64 31.14 -16.25
N ILE A 311 -6.88 31.49 -16.56
CA ILE A 311 -7.42 32.84 -16.34
C ILE A 311 -7.66 33.03 -14.83
N ASN A 312 -6.99 34.02 -14.23
CA ASN A 312 -7.16 34.37 -12.82
C ASN A 312 -8.43 35.21 -12.56
N SER A 313 -8.70 35.54 -11.30
CA SER A 313 -9.87 36.32 -10.88
C SER A 313 -9.93 37.75 -11.46
N SER A 314 -8.81 38.27 -11.97
CA SER A 314 -8.72 39.57 -12.65
C SER A 314 -8.82 39.48 -14.19
N GLY A 315 -9.05 38.29 -14.76
CA GLY A 315 -9.23 38.08 -16.20
C GLY A 315 -7.92 37.96 -17.00
N THR A 316 -6.78 37.87 -16.34
CA THR A 316 -5.44 37.75 -16.97
C THR A 316 -4.92 36.31 -16.94
N LEU A 317 -4.11 35.92 -17.93
CA LEU A 317 -3.51 34.58 -18.00
C LEU A 317 -2.34 34.45 -17.03
N SER A 318 -2.34 33.41 -16.21
CA SER A 318 -1.23 33.10 -15.29
C SER A 318 0.08 32.87 -16.04
N THR A 319 1.17 33.56 -15.68
CA THR A 319 2.46 33.44 -16.37
C THR A 319 3.37 32.38 -15.76
N THR A 320 3.22 32.06 -14.48
CA THR A 320 4.02 31.05 -13.78
C THR A 320 3.19 29.90 -13.21
N ILE A 321 3.86 28.79 -12.89
CA ILE A 321 3.26 27.62 -12.21
C ILE A 321 2.72 28.03 -10.83
N ALA A 322 3.40 28.93 -10.12
CA ALA A 322 2.96 29.43 -8.82
C ALA A 322 1.67 30.25 -8.95
N ASP A 323 1.58 31.12 -9.95
CA ASP A 323 0.38 31.94 -10.20
C ASP A 323 -0.81 31.08 -10.63
N THR A 324 -0.56 30.04 -11.44
CA THR A 324 -1.59 29.07 -11.83
C THR A 324 -2.17 28.37 -10.59
N LYS A 325 -1.30 27.97 -9.66
CA LYS A 325 -1.69 27.32 -8.41
C LYS A 325 -2.46 28.27 -7.48
N LEU A 326 -2.00 29.51 -7.34
CA LEU A 326 -2.68 30.54 -6.55
C LEU A 326 -4.07 30.86 -7.13
N ALA A 327 -4.19 31.01 -8.45
CA ALA A 327 -5.49 31.23 -9.10
C ALA A 327 -6.47 30.07 -8.87
N ILE A 328 -5.99 28.82 -8.83
CA ILE A 328 -6.81 27.67 -8.45
C ILE A 328 -7.22 27.76 -6.98
N LEU A 329 -6.30 28.13 -6.09
CA LEU A 329 -6.59 28.26 -4.66
C LEU A 329 -7.59 29.39 -4.38
N ASP A 330 -7.40 30.58 -4.93
CA ASP A 330 -8.30 31.71 -4.72
C ASP A 330 -9.72 31.42 -5.25
N PHE A 331 -9.83 30.69 -6.36
CA PHE A 331 -11.13 30.25 -6.88
C PHE A 331 -11.83 29.26 -5.94
N HIS A 332 -11.10 28.28 -5.40
CA HIS A 332 -11.68 27.24 -4.54
C HIS A 332 -11.76 27.63 -3.07
N PHE A 333 -10.97 28.59 -2.60
CA PHE A 333 -10.87 29.02 -1.19
C PHE A 333 -10.82 30.55 -1.13
N PRO A 334 -11.90 31.25 -1.50
CA PRO A 334 -11.93 32.71 -1.45
C PRO A 334 -11.72 33.21 -0.02
N TRP A 335 -10.84 34.19 0.15
CA TRP A 335 -10.50 34.76 1.46
C TRP A 335 -11.74 35.41 2.10
N SER A 336 -12.13 34.94 3.28
CA SER A 336 -13.10 35.64 4.14
C SER A 336 -12.36 36.38 5.24
N ASN A 337 -12.31 37.72 5.16
CA ASN A 337 -11.75 38.58 6.23
C ASN A 337 -12.66 38.70 7.47
N ARG A 338 -13.64 37.80 7.64
CA ARG A 338 -14.54 37.83 8.80
C ARG A 338 -13.90 37.05 9.94
N LEU A 339 -13.60 37.75 11.03
CA LEU A 339 -13.34 37.11 12.32
C LEU A 339 -14.63 36.39 12.72
N LEU A 340 -14.53 35.10 13.02
CA LEU A 340 -15.66 34.33 13.54
C LEU A 340 -16.21 35.05 14.77
N THR A 341 -17.53 35.26 14.81
CA THR A 341 -18.19 35.93 15.95
C THR A 341 -17.73 35.28 17.26
N ASN A 342 -17.18 36.07 18.20
CA ASN A 342 -16.92 35.64 19.57
C ASN A 342 -18.25 35.29 20.23
N LEU A 343 -18.66 34.03 20.14
CA LEU A 343 -19.74 33.47 20.93
C LEU A 343 -19.21 33.35 22.37
N ASP A 344 -20.04 33.65 23.38
CA ASP A 344 -19.68 33.44 24.79
C ASP A 344 -19.45 31.94 25.04
N LEU A 345 -18.18 31.52 24.96
CA LEU A 345 -17.74 30.13 25.10
C LEU A 345 -17.35 29.79 26.56
N HIS A 346 -17.64 30.69 27.51
CA HIS A 346 -17.05 30.72 28.86
C HIS A 346 -17.64 29.74 29.88
N SER A 347 -18.64 28.92 29.55
CA SER A 347 -19.16 27.91 30.49
C SER A 347 -18.31 26.63 30.47
N GLN A 348 -17.81 26.22 31.64
CA GLN A 348 -17.38 24.84 31.88
C GLN A 348 -18.59 23.95 31.62
N THR A 349 -18.44 22.96 30.73
CA THR A 349 -19.56 22.10 30.33
C THR A 349 -19.17 20.66 30.55
N ASP A 350 -20.06 19.90 31.18
CA ASP A 350 -19.95 18.46 31.25
C ASP A 350 -19.77 17.87 29.85
N PHE A 351 -18.81 16.96 29.73
CA PHE A 351 -18.54 16.23 28.50
C PHE A 351 -18.35 14.75 28.83
N ILE A 352 -18.73 13.91 27.88
CA ILE A 352 -18.49 12.46 27.98
C ILE A 352 -17.04 12.23 27.53
N PRO A 353 -16.13 11.68 28.33
CA PRO A 353 -14.76 11.40 27.88
C PRO A 353 -14.75 10.31 26.79
N PHE A 354 -13.76 10.36 25.91
CA PHE A 354 -13.41 9.25 25.02
C PHE A 354 -12.90 8.06 25.84
N THR A 355 -13.29 6.85 25.41
CA THR A 355 -12.75 5.59 25.94
C THR A 355 -11.58 5.11 25.08
N CYS A 356 -10.68 4.30 25.66
CA CYS A 356 -9.60 3.67 24.89
C CYS A 356 -10.14 2.85 23.72
N HIS A 357 -11.26 2.13 23.92
CA HIS A 357 -11.90 1.31 22.90
C HIS A 357 -12.48 2.14 21.74
N GLU A 358 -13.08 3.30 22.05
CA GLU A 358 -13.60 4.23 21.05
C GLU A 358 -12.48 4.72 20.12
N LEU A 359 -11.35 5.16 20.69
CA LEU A 359 -10.19 5.62 19.93
C LEU A 359 -9.48 4.47 19.20
N GLU A 360 -9.33 3.31 19.83
CA GLU A 360 -8.75 2.10 19.22
C GLU A 360 -9.52 1.69 17.96
N ALA A 361 -10.85 1.74 18.00
CA ALA A 361 -11.72 1.45 16.87
C ALA A 361 -11.47 2.41 15.68
N ILE A 362 -11.08 3.66 15.93
CA ILE A 362 -10.76 4.65 14.90
C ILE A 362 -9.33 4.41 14.37
N VAL A 363 -8.36 4.24 15.27
CA VAL A 363 -6.94 4.00 14.94
C VAL A 363 -6.73 2.73 14.11
N ASN A 364 -7.47 1.67 14.42
CA ASN A 364 -7.39 0.40 13.68
C ASN A 364 -7.95 0.50 12.26
N LYS A 365 -8.81 1.48 11.96
CA LYS A 365 -9.34 1.73 10.61
C LYS A 365 -8.38 2.55 9.72
N ILE A 366 -7.28 3.07 10.27
CA ILE A 366 -6.27 3.81 9.50
C ILE A 366 -5.63 2.88 8.47
N LYS A 367 -5.80 3.22 7.18
CA LYS A 367 -5.24 2.45 6.07
C LYS A 367 -3.75 2.76 5.90
N PRO A 368 -2.89 1.74 5.72
CA PRO A 368 -1.46 1.96 5.51
C PRO A 368 -1.18 2.63 4.16
N ASN A 369 0.00 3.25 4.03
CA ASN A 369 0.50 3.91 2.82
C ASN A 369 -0.39 5.06 2.29
N LYS A 370 -1.17 5.70 3.17
CA LYS A 370 -1.92 6.90 2.80
C LYS A 370 -1.01 8.13 2.75
N ALA A 371 -1.49 9.15 2.04
CA ALA A 371 -0.80 10.42 1.94
C ALA A 371 -0.72 11.08 3.33
N VAL A 372 0.46 11.59 3.68
CA VAL A 372 0.73 12.26 4.96
C VAL A 372 0.23 13.69 4.94
N GLY A 373 -0.05 14.24 6.13
CA GLY A 373 -0.33 15.67 6.32
C GLY A 373 0.95 16.50 6.23
N VAL A 374 0.85 17.77 6.61
CA VAL A 374 2.01 18.69 6.66
C VAL A 374 3.05 18.30 7.71
N ASP A 375 2.63 17.52 8.72
CA ASP A 375 3.49 16.97 9.78
C ASP A 375 4.44 15.87 9.28
N GLY A 376 4.25 15.39 8.05
CA GLY A 376 5.10 14.34 7.47
C GLY A 376 4.97 12.97 8.13
N LEU A 377 4.12 12.84 9.17
CA LEU A 377 3.93 11.63 9.96
C LEU A 377 2.95 10.66 9.26
N PRO A 378 3.37 9.43 8.93
CA PRO A 378 2.48 8.38 8.45
C PRO A 378 1.50 7.92 9.52
N GLY A 379 0.31 7.47 9.10
CA GLY A 379 -0.69 6.91 10.02
C GLY A 379 -0.19 5.69 10.80
N GLU A 380 0.79 4.97 10.25
CA GLU A 380 1.48 3.87 10.91
C GLU A 380 2.27 4.33 12.15
N VAL A 381 2.90 5.52 12.10
CA VAL A 381 3.61 6.09 13.26
C VAL A 381 2.61 6.44 14.35
N ILE A 382 1.45 7.00 14.00
CA ILE A 382 0.43 7.38 14.98
C ILE A 382 -0.16 6.15 15.68
N ARG A 383 -0.32 5.05 14.95
CA ARG A 383 -0.71 3.77 15.55
C ARG A 383 0.31 3.27 16.57
N GLU A 384 1.60 3.41 16.31
CA GLU A 384 2.64 3.01 17.28
C GLU A 384 2.61 3.88 18.55
N ILE A 385 2.28 5.16 18.42
CA ILE A 385 2.12 6.06 19.57
C ILE A 385 0.92 5.64 20.42
N PHE A 386 -0.20 5.33 19.78
CA PHE A 386 -1.37 4.78 20.47
C PHE A 386 -1.05 3.46 21.19
N ILE A 387 -0.28 2.57 20.56
CA ILE A 387 0.12 1.28 21.17
C ILE A 387 1.09 1.49 22.34
N ALA A 388 2.00 2.46 22.24
CA ALA A 388 3.01 2.72 23.25
C ALA A 388 2.40 3.15 24.59
N ASN A 389 1.33 3.96 24.58
CA ASN A 389 0.56 4.29 25.77
C ASN A 389 -0.88 4.70 25.40
N LYS A 390 -1.81 3.74 25.49
CA LYS A 390 -3.24 3.96 25.18
C LYS A 390 -3.90 4.97 26.12
N VAL A 391 -3.49 4.97 27.39
CA VAL A 391 -4.08 5.80 28.45
C VAL A 391 -3.71 7.26 28.19
N TRP A 392 -2.41 7.56 28.05
CA TRP A 392 -1.92 8.90 27.74
C TRP A 392 -2.54 9.46 26.45
N PHE A 393 -2.63 8.65 25.40
CA PHE A 393 -3.25 9.08 24.14
C PHE A 393 -4.73 9.45 24.35
N LYS A 394 -5.47 8.64 25.10
CA LYS A 394 -6.86 8.90 25.46
C LYS A 394 -6.99 10.15 26.32
N ASP A 395 -6.13 10.33 27.32
CA ASP A 395 -6.15 11.49 28.20
C ASP A 395 -5.82 12.79 27.44
N LEU A 396 -4.86 12.77 26.51
CA LEU A 396 -4.59 13.91 25.62
C LEU A 396 -5.82 14.28 24.78
N PHE A 397 -6.50 13.30 24.18
CA PHE A 397 -7.71 13.55 23.40
C PHE A 397 -8.87 14.05 24.27
N ASN A 398 -8.97 13.58 25.52
CA ASN A 398 -9.95 14.05 26.49
C ASN A 398 -9.66 15.46 27.00
N LEU A 399 -8.39 15.81 27.18
CA LEU A 399 -7.97 17.18 27.48
C LEU A 399 -8.40 18.12 26.36
N LEU A 400 -8.11 17.77 25.11
CA LEU A 400 -8.54 18.55 23.94
C LEU A 400 -10.06 18.68 23.84
N LEU A 401 -10.80 17.58 24.06
CA LEU A 401 -12.26 17.59 24.05
C LEU A 401 -12.86 18.45 25.17
N GLY A 402 -12.36 18.26 26.40
CA GLY A 402 -12.82 18.98 27.59
C GLY A 402 -12.54 20.47 27.51
N ARG A 403 -11.36 20.87 27.01
CA ARG A 403 -11.04 22.28 26.74
C ARG A 403 -11.73 22.80 25.47
N GLY A 404 -12.20 21.92 24.59
CA GLY A 404 -12.81 22.26 23.30
C GLY A 404 -11.80 22.88 22.32
N ILE A 405 -10.54 22.45 22.40
CA ILE A 405 -9.42 22.95 21.59
C ILE A 405 -9.12 21.93 20.50
N PHE A 406 -9.17 22.37 19.25
CA PHE A 406 -8.66 21.62 18.12
C PHE A 406 -7.28 22.20 17.74
N PRO A 407 -6.18 21.43 17.87
CA PRO A 407 -4.82 21.95 17.69
C PRO A 407 -4.57 22.58 16.31
N ASP A 408 -3.87 23.70 16.27
CA ASP A 408 -3.63 24.46 15.04
C ASP A 408 -2.78 23.66 14.05
N THR A 409 -1.74 22.96 14.53
CA THR A 409 -0.92 22.09 13.70
C THR A 409 -1.74 20.98 13.03
N TRP A 410 -2.83 20.53 13.66
CA TRP A 410 -3.71 19.48 13.15
C TRP A 410 -4.75 20.00 12.15
N LYS A 411 -4.98 21.32 12.10
CA LYS A 411 -5.88 22.00 11.15
C LYS A 411 -5.18 22.40 9.84
N LYS A 412 -3.84 22.41 9.81
CA LYS A 412 -3.03 22.71 8.61
C LYS A 412 -3.15 21.61 7.57
N ALA A 413 -3.83 21.89 6.45
CA ALA A 413 -4.07 20.91 5.39
C ALA A 413 -3.01 20.96 4.29
N ARG A 414 -2.55 19.79 3.84
CA ARG A 414 -1.78 19.71 2.58
C ARG A 414 -2.73 19.54 1.40
N ILE A 415 -2.72 20.45 0.43
CA ILE A 415 -3.58 20.43 -0.75
C ILE A 415 -2.92 19.64 -1.87
N ALA A 416 -3.63 18.61 -2.36
CA ALA A 416 -3.33 17.94 -3.61
C ALA A 416 -4.40 18.30 -4.65
N LEU A 417 -4.00 18.74 -5.84
CA LEU A 417 -4.92 19.04 -6.93
C LEU A 417 -5.25 17.77 -7.72
N ILE A 418 -6.51 17.56 -8.07
CA ILE A 418 -6.95 16.46 -8.95
C ILE A 418 -7.72 17.03 -10.14
N GLU A 419 -7.33 16.67 -11.35
CA GLU A 419 -8.03 17.06 -12.58
C GLU A 419 -9.40 16.38 -12.70
N LYS A 420 -10.43 17.12 -13.12
CA LYS A 420 -11.71 16.55 -13.53
C LYS A 420 -11.54 15.86 -14.88
N GLU A 421 -12.04 14.62 -14.99
CA GLU A 421 -11.96 13.81 -16.22
C GLU A 421 -12.62 14.54 -17.41
N ASN A 422 -11.99 14.46 -18.59
CA ASN A 422 -12.49 14.97 -19.88
C ASN A 422 -12.73 16.49 -19.97
N LYS A 423 -12.01 17.32 -19.20
CA LYS A 423 -12.07 18.79 -19.32
C LYS A 423 -10.71 19.38 -19.68
N GLU A 424 -10.70 20.44 -20.49
CA GLU A 424 -9.46 21.16 -20.81
C GLU A 424 -8.90 21.86 -19.56
N LEU A 425 -7.59 21.81 -19.34
CA LEU A 425 -6.96 22.28 -18.09
C LEU A 425 -6.70 23.80 -18.06
N ASN A 426 -7.60 24.60 -18.61
CA ASN A 426 -7.50 26.06 -18.75
C ASN A 426 -8.35 26.85 -17.75
N HIS A 427 -9.10 26.19 -16.86
CA HIS A 427 -10.01 26.84 -15.91
C HIS A 427 -9.86 26.27 -14.48
N PRO A 428 -9.87 27.10 -13.41
CA PRO A 428 -9.71 26.64 -12.02
C PRO A 428 -10.74 25.58 -11.59
N ALA A 429 -11.98 25.73 -12.04
CA ALA A 429 -13.07 24.79 -11.75
C ALA A 429 -12.84 23.37 -12.30
N HIS A 430 -11.85 23.15 -13.17
CA HIS A 430 -11.50 21.84 -13.71
C HIS A 430 -10.53 21.07 -12.81
N PHE A 431 -10.08 21.69 -11.72
CA PHE A 431 -9.34 21.04 -10.66
C PHE A 431 -10.24 20.81 -9.44
N ARG A 432 -9.96 19.75 -8.68
CA ARG A 432 -10.54 19.44 -7.38
C ARG A 432 -9.41 19.48 -6.35
N PRO A 433 -9.37 20.47 -5.45
CA PRO A 433 -8.41 20.45 -4.35
C PRO A 433 -8.83 19.39 -3.32
N ILE A 434 -7.87 18.59 -2.87
CA ILE A 434 -8.05 17.64 -1.76
C ILE A 434 -7.19 18.11 -0.59
N CYS A 435 -7.84 18.46 0.52
CA CYS A 435 -7.21 18.81 1.78
C CYS A 435 -6.82 17.55 2.56
N ILE A 436 -5.52 17.36 2.79
CA ILE A 436 -4.96 16.23 3.52
C ILE A 436 -4.48 16.73 4.90
N LEU A 437 -5.30 16.50 5.94
CA LEU A 437 -4.94 16.82 7.32
C LEU A 437 -3.91 15.83 7.92
N PRO A 438 -3.14 16.24 8.94
CA PRO A 438 -2.37 15.36 9.83
C PRO A 438 -3.20 14.18 10.35
N CYS A 439 -2.55 13.04 10.58
CA CYS A 439 -3.27 11.82 10.92
C CYS A 439 -3.91 11.89 12.32
N TRP A 440 -3.28 12.57 13.28
CA TRP A 440 -3.86 12.84 14.60
C TRP A 440 -5.15 13.66 14.49
N GLY A 441 -5.11 14.77 13.74
CA GLY A 441 -6.28 15.60 13.46
C GLY A 441 -7.42 14.81 12.83
N LYS A 442 -7.12 13.88 11.91
CA LYS A 442 -8.14 12.99 11.31
C LYS A 442 -8.76 12.03 12.32
N ILE A 443 -8.02 11.57 13.34
CA ILE A 443 -8.57 10.71 14.40
C ILE A 443 -9.55 11.53 15.25
N LEU A 444 -9.14 12.73 15.66
CA LEU A 444 -9.98 13.63 16.47
C LEU A 444 -11.24 14.07 15.71
N ASP A 445 -11.08 14.53 14.46
CA ASP A 445 -12.18 14.86 13.54
C ASP A 445 -13.16 13.68 13.39
N LYS A 446 -12.62 12.47 13.17
CA LYS A 446 -13.47 11.28 13.04
C LYS A 446 -14.24 10.96 14.33
N ALA A 447 -13.61 11.11 15.49
CA ALA A 447 -14.25 10.86 16.78
C ALA A 447 -15.37 11.87 17.05
N ILE A 448 -15.11 13.17 16.82
CA ILE A 448 -16.12 14.24 16.91
C ILE A 448 -17.26 14.00 15.92
N ALA A 449 -16.96 13.63 14.67
CA ALA A 449 -17.97 13.36 13.66
C ALA A 449 -18.86 12.15 14.01
N GLU A 450 -18.30 11.08 14.59
CA GLU A 450 -19.10 9.94 15.05
C GLU A 450 -20.07 10.33 16.18
N ARG A 451 -19.63 11.16 17.12
CA ARG A 451 -20.48 11.69 18.21
C ARG A 451 -21.52 12.69 17.73
N LEU A 452 -21.15 13.62 16.86
CA LEU A 452 -22.09 14.55 16.23
C LEU A 452 -23.17 13.78 15.46
N THR A 453 -22.78 12.80 14.65
CA THR A 453 -23.73 11.95 13.91
C THR A 453 -24.69 11.23 14.85
N PHE A 454 -24.19 10.71 15.97
CA PHE A 454 -25.02 10.07 16.99
C PHE A 454 -26.11 11.03 17.51
N HIS A 455 -25.75 12.24 17.93
CA HIS A 455 -26.73 13.21 18.45
C HIS A 455 -27.71 13.72 17.38
N LEU A 456 -27.24 13.95 16.16
CA LEU A 456 -28.10 14.37 15.05
C LEU A 456 -29.17 13.33 14.69
N GLU A 457 -28.80 12.05 14.75
CA GLU A 457 -29.68 10.93 14.42
C GLU A 457 -30.60 10.57 15.59
N GLN A 458 -30.10 10.56 16.84
CA GLN A 458 -30.91 10.35 18.04
C GLN A 458 -31.96 11.46 18.22
N GLY A 459 -31.59 12.71 17.98
CA GLY A 459 -32.50 13.86 18.07
C GLY A 459 -33.43 14.02 16.86
N ASN A 460 -33.37 13.11 15.87
CA ASN A 460 -34.09 13.19 14.60
C ASN A 460 -33.99 14.58 13.92
N ILE A 461 -32.81 15.21 14.01
CA ILE A 461 -32.57 16.59 13.53
C ILE A 461 -32.51 16.62 12.00
N LEU A 462 -32.05 15.53 11.37
CA LEU A 462 -31.86 15.43 9.92
C LEU A 462 -33.13 14.92 9.24
N HIS A 463 -33.65 15.69 8.28
CA HIS A 463 -34.84 15.36 7.52
C HIS A 463 -34.74 13.99 6.83
N ASP A 464 -35.86 13.25 6.73
CA ASP A 464 -35.88 11.91 6.16
C ASP A 464 -35.48 11.86 4.67
N SER A 465 -35.79 12.91 3.92
CA SER A 465 -35.35 13.07 2.52
C SER A 465 -33.87 13.46 2.36
N GLN A 466 -33.10 13.58 3.45
CA GLN A 466 -31.65 13.75 3.35
C GLN A 466 -30.97 12.39 3.24
N PHE A 467 -30.47 12.03 2.06
CA PHE A 467 -29.88 10.71 1.82
C PHE A 467 -28.34 10.70 1.85
N GLY A 468 -27.70 11.82 1.53
CA GLY A 468 -26.25 11.95 1.47
C GLY A 468 -25.60 11.89 2.85
N PHE A 469 -24.48 11.16 2.95
CA PHE A 469 -23.62 11.09 4.15
C PHE A 469 -24.27 10.61 5.45
N ARG A 470 -25.48 10.03 5.39
CA ARG A 470 -26.16 9.44 6.56
C ARG A 470 -25.92 7.93 6.65
N ARG A 471 -25.93 7.40 7.88
CA ARG A 471 -25.89 5.94 8.08
C ARG A 471 -27.18 5.33 7.54
N ASN A 472 -27.08 4.15 6.93
CA ASN A 472 -28.21 3.40 6.37
C ASN A 472 -28.99 4.13 5.25
N ARG A 473 -28.48 5.24 4.71
CA ARG A 473 -29.01 5.92 3.51
C ARG A 473 -27.96 5.94 2.40
N SER A 474 -28.41 6.00 1.15
CA SER A 474 -27.54 6.05 -0.03
C SER A 474 -28.20 6.74 -1.22
N THR A 475 -27.45 6.92 -2.31
CA THR A 475 -28.00 7.45 -3.58
C THR A 475 -29.12 6.58 -4.14
N ILE A 476 -29.13 5.29 -3.78
CA ILE A 476 -30.15 4.33 -4.20
C ILE A 476 -31.49 4.61 -3.52
N THR A 477 -31.49 4.85 -2.21
CA THR A 477 -32.71 5.26 -1.48
C THR A 477 -33.27 6.57 -2.03
N ALA A 478 -32.40 7.51 -2.41
CA ALA A 478 -32.83 8.79 -2.98
C ALA A 478 -33.60 8.60 -4.29
N ILE A 479 -33.04 7.79 -5.21
CA ILE A 479 -33.69 7.50 -6.49
C ILE A 479 -35.02 6.74 -6.28
N HIS A 480 -35.06 5.80 -5.34
CA HIS A 480 -36.29 5.07 -5.04
C HIS A 480 -37.40 6.00 -4.55
N SER A 481 -37.09 6.94 -3.65
CA SER A 481 -38.06 7.92 -3.16
C SER A 481 -38.63 8.80 -4.28
N VAL A 482 -37.80 9.19 -5.26
CA VAL A 482 -38.25 9.92 -6.46
C VAL A 482 -39.19 9.05 -7.32
N LEU A 483 -38.84 7.77 -7.53
CA LEU A 483 -39.66 6.85 -8.31
C LEU A 483 -41.01 6.53 -7.65
N GLU A 484 -41.06 6.42 -6.33
CA GLU A 484 -42.31 6.24 -5.59
C GLU A 484 -43.20 7.46 -5.68
N HIS A 485 -42.63 8.67 -5.56
CA HIS A 485 -43.38 9.90 -5.76
C HIS A 485 -43.98 10.00 -7.17
N HIS A 486 -43.20 9.61 -8.19
CA HIS A 486 -43.69 9.56 -9.58
C HIS A 486 -44.84 8.56 -9.76
N LYS A 487 -44.70 7.34 -9.22
CA LYS A 487 -45.77 6.31 -9.29
C LYS A 487 -47.05 6.78 -8.60
N ALA A 488 -46.93 7.37 -7.41
CA ALA A 488 -48.09 7.89 -6.69
C ALA A 488 -48.79 9.04 -7.46
N ALA A 489 -48.02 9.91 -8.12
CA ALA A 489 -48.58 10.95 -8.99
C ALA A 489 -49.29 10.34 -10.21
N GLU A 490 -48.71 9.31 -10.83
CA GLU A 490 -49.29 8.59 -11.97
C GLU A 490 -50.61 7.92 -11.59
N GLU A 491 -50.67 7.22 -10.44
CA GLU A 491 -51.90 6.61 -9.90
C GLU A 491 -53.00 7.66 -9.67
N ASN A 492 -52.62 8.88 -9.26
CA ASN A 492 -53.53 10.00 -9.07
C ASN A 492 -53.79 10.83 -10.33
N LYS A 493 -53.33 10.37 -11.51
CA LYS A 493 -53.44 11.06 -12.80
C LYS A 493 -52.86 12.48 -12.80
N GLN A 494 -51.84 12.71 -11.97
CA GLN A 494 -51.11 13.98 -11.87
C GLN A 494 -49.84 13.96 -12.73
N MET A 495 -49.39 15.14 -13.17
CA MET A 495 -48.10 15.26 -13.85
C MET A 495 -46.97 15.37 -12.82
N THR A 496 -45.87 14.64 -13.04
CA THR A 496 -44.65 14.75 -12.22
C THR A 496 -43.68 15.75 -12.85
N CYS A 497 -43.20 16.70 -12.06
CA CYS A 497 -42.11 17.60 -12.44
C CYS A 497 -40.88 17.34 -11.56
N LEU A 498 -39.70 17.20 -12.16
CA LEU A 498 -38.44 17.06 -11.44
C LEU A 498 -37.61 18.34 -11.56
N ILE A 499 -37.36 18.99 -10.42
CA ILE A 499 -36.46 20.14 -10.34
C ILE A 499 -35.12 19.66 -9.77
N SER A 500 -34.08 19.68 -10.61
CA SER A 500 -32.72 19.34 -10.17
C SER A 500 -31.95 20.60 -9.81
N LEU A 501 -31.49 20.66 -8.56
CA LEU A 501 -30.67 21.75 -8.04
C LEU A 501 -29.27 21.21 -7.73
N ASP A 502 -28.24 21.88 -8.22
CA ASP A 502 -26.84 21.59 -7.89
C ASP A 502 -26.13 22.85 -7.41
N MET A 503 -25.41 22.75 -6.30
CA MET A 503 -24.67 23.87 -5.72
C MET A 503 -23.25 23.89 -6.29
N SER A 504 -22.91 24.95 -7.02
CA SER A 504 -21.54 25.16 -7.49
C SER A 504 -20.58 25.26 -6.31
N ASN A 505 -19.53 24.44 -6.30
CA ASN A 505 -18.47 24.45 -5.29
C ASN A 505 -18.96 24.29 -3.83
N ALA A 506 -20.04 23.53 -3.61
CA ALA A 506 -20.79 23.44 -2.36
C ALA A 506 -19.97 23.41 -1.06
N PHE A 507 -18.95 22.54 -0.95
CA PHE A 507 -18.15 22.40 0.28
C PHE A 507 -17.28 23.61 0.60
N ASN A 508 -16.78 24.27 -0.43
CA ASN A 508 -15.88 25.40 -0.30
C ASN A 508 -16.64 26.72 -0.16
N SER A 509 -17.89 26.75 -0.62
CA SER A 509 -18.78 27.92 -0.55
C SER A 509 -19.61 28.00 0.74
N VAL A 510 -19.41 27.08 1.69
CA VAL A 510 -20.09 27.15 3.00
C VAL A 510 -19.54 28.31 3.80
N ASP A 511 -20.40 29.27 4.12
CA ASP A 511 -20.12 30.34 5.08
C ASP A 511 -20.06 29.76 6.51
N TRP A 512 -18.90 29.89 7.15
CA TRP A 512 -18.66 29.30 8.47
C TRP A 512 -19.45 29.99 9.58
N ASP A 513 -19.76 31.28 9.47
CA ASP A 513 -20.57 32.01 10.46
C ASP A 513 -22.01 31.51 10.44
N ILE A 514 -22.58 31.32 9.24
CA ILE A 514 -23.93 30.76 9.08
C ILE A 514 -23.97 29.32 9.60
N LEU A 515 -22.96 28.50 9.26
CA LEU A 515 -22.84 27.14 9.74
C LEU A 515 -22.78 27.08 11.27
N LEU A 516 -21.96 27.93 11.89
CA LEU A 516 -21.82 27.99 13.35
C LEU A 516 -23.12 28.46 14.00
N LYS A 517 -23.77 29.53 13.51
CA LYS A 517 -25.10 29.95 14.00
C LYS A 517 -26.10 28.79 13.97
N LYS A 518 -26.11 28.01 12.88
CA LYS A 518 -26.96 26.82 12.79
C LYS A 518 -26.56 25.76 13.82
N ILE A 519 -25.29 25.41 13.94
CA ILE A 519 -24.79 24.44 14.92
C ILE A 519 -25.14 24.85 16.36
N PHE A 520 -24.99 26.12 16.70
CA PHE A 520 -25.32 26.64 18.03
C PHE A 520 -26.82 26.63 18.32
N SER A 521 -27.67 26.77 17.29
CA SER A 521 -29.13 26.59 17.40
C SER A 521 -29.59 25.14 17.58
N LEU A 522 -28.76 24.14 17.24
CA LEU A 522 -29.14 22.73 17.36
C LEU A 522 -29.10 22.27 18.83
N ASN A 523 -30.02 21.36 19.18
CA ASN A 523 -30.04 20.70 20.48
C ASN A 523 -28.98 19.57 20.55
N ILE A 524 -27.70 19.94 20.52
CA ILE A 524 -26.56 19.04 20.66
C ILE A 524 -25.67 19.50 21.83
N PRO A 525 -24.86 18.60 22.44
CA PRO A 525 -23.99 18.97 23.55
C PRO A 525 -23.06 20.13 23.24
N PHE A 526 -22.91 21.05 24.19
CA PHE A 526 -22.13 22.27 24.01
C PHE A 526 -20.64 22.01 23.77
N TYR A 527 -20.06 20.96 24.38
CA TYR A 527 -18.66 20.58 24.15
C TYR A 527 -18.39 20.26 22.66
N LEU A 528 -19.37 19.69 21.94
CA LEU A 528 -19.26 19.45 20.49
C LEU A 528 -19.32 20.77 19.71
N LYS A 529 -20.20 21.70 20.10
CA LYS A 529 -20.28 23.04 19.47
C LYS A 529 -18.95 23.78 19.59
N ARG A 530 -18.34 23.75 20.79
CA ARG A 530 -17.05 24.40 21.09
C ARG A 530 -15.90 23.83 20.27
N ILE A 531 -15.74 22.50 20.23
CA ILE A 531 -14.63 21.91 19.47
C ILE A 531 -14.81 22.04 17.94
N ILE A 532 -16.06 22.05 17.44
CA ILE A 532 -16.32 22.31 16.01
C ILE A 532 -15.99 23.77 15.66
N HIS A 533 -16.33 24.72 16.55
CA HIS A 533 -15.89 26.12 16.40
C HIS A 533 -14.36 26.20 16.31
N SER A 534 -13.64 25.57 17.24
CA SER A 534 -12.17 25.54 17.23
C SER A 534 -11.58 24.86 15.99
N PHE A 535 -12.25 23.84 15.43
CA PHE A 535 -11.84 23.16 14.19
C PHE A 535 -11.96 24.04 12.95
N LEU A 536 -13.02 24.86 12.86
CA LEU A 536 -13.24 25.77 11.73
C LEU A 536 -12.36 27.01 11.83
N ASP A 537 -12.00 27.44 13.03
CA ASP A 537 -11.18 28.63 13.22
C ASP A 537 -9.72 28.48 12.75
N ALA A 538 -9.17 29.58 12.20
CA ALA A 538 -7.76 29.75 11.81
C ALA A 538 -7.14 28.62 10.94
N ARG A 539 -7.92 28.00 10.05
CA ARG A 539 -7.42 26.92 9.16
C ARG A 539 -6.45 27.45 8.12
N GLN A 540 -5.40 26.67 7.84
CA GLN A 540 -4.37 26.98 6.83
C GLN A 540 -4.22 25.82 5.85
N ALA A 541 -3.73 26.12 4.63
CA ALA A 541 -3.49 25.10 3.62
C ALA A 541 -2.19 25.32 2.80
N GLN A 542 -1.49 24.23 2.45
CA GLN A 542 -0.19 24.24 1.75
C GLN A 542 -0.20 23.30 0.53
N LEU A 543 0.25 23.75 -0.64
CA LEU A 543 0.13 23.01 -1.91
C LEU A 543 1.30 22.06 -2.22
N ASP A 544 1.03 20.93 -2.91
CA ASP A 544 2.03 19.93 -3.34
C ASP A 544 1.75 19.39 -4.77
N ASP A 545 2.78 18.83 -5.42
CA ASP A 545 2.96 18.76 -6.88
C ASP A 545 2.69 17.39 -7.55
N HIS A 546 1.57 16.69 -7.32
CA HIS A 546 1.35 15.39 -7.99
C HIS A 546 -0.11 15.01 -8.32
N ILE A 547 -0.37 14.57 -9.58
CA ILE A 547 -1.66 14.05 -10.10
C ILE A 547 -1.47 12.69 -10.81
N LYS A 548 -2.45 11.77 -10.71
CA LYS A 548 -2.52 10.48 -11.46
C LYS A 548 -3.96 10.16 -11.93
N ASN A 549 -4.13 9.77 -13.21
CA ASN A 549 -5.40 9.31 -13.83
C ASN A 549 -5.20 8.01 -14.67
N TYR A 550 -6.24 7.15 -14.78
CA TYR A 550 -6.25 5.87 -15.55
C TYR A 550 -7.63 5.40 -16.06
N ASN A 551 -7.64 4.57 -17.13
CA ASN A 551 -8.82 4.06 -17.90
C ASN A 551 -8.95 2.48 -17.89
N ARG A 552 -10.11 1.92 -18.30
CA ARG A 552 -10.92 1.01 -17.43
C ARG A 552 -11.35 -0.42 -17.86
N GLU A 553 -11.30 -0.95 -19.09
CA GLU A 553 -12.06 -2.22 -19.38
C GLU A 553 -11.25 -3.52 -19.51
N ALA A 554 -10.17 -3.59 -20.30
CA ALA A 554 -9.33 -4.79 -20.36
C ALA A 554 -8.53 -5.02 -19.05
N LEU A 555 -8.25 -3.91 -18.35
CA LEU A 555 -7.59 -3.91 -17.04
C LEU A 555 -8.41 -4.64 -15.97
N GLN A 556 -9.75 -4.59 -16.06
CA GLN A 556 -10.65 -5.23 -15.11
C GLN A 556 -10.51 -6.76 -15.15
N VAL A 557 -10.44 -7.35 -16.35
CA VAL A 557 -10.27 -8.79 -16.53
C VAL A 557 -8.86 -9.25 -16.14
N LEU A 558 -7.82 -8.50 -16.52
CA LEU A 558 -6.42 -8.80 -16.16
C LEU A 558 -6.16 -8.69 -14.65
N ALA A 559 -6.80 -7.73 -13.98
CA ALA A 559 -6.66 -7.48 -12.54
C ALA A 559 -7.68 -8.24 -11.67
N GLY A 560 -8.59 -9.00 -12.28
CA GLY A 560 -9.64 -9.72 -11.56
C GLY A 560 -10.64 -8.81 -10.83
N ILE A 561 -10.87 -7.60 -11.35
CA ILE A 561 -11.76 -6.59 -10.77
C ILE A 561 -13.07 -6.57 -11.57
N PRO A 562 -14.24 -6.82 -10.95
CA PRO A 562 -15.50 -6.82 -11.67
C PRO A 562 -15.94 -5.41 -12.11
N PRO A 563 -16.77 -5.30 -13.16
CA PRO A 563 -17.32 -4.03 -13.64
C PRO A 563 -18.07 -3.28 -12.54
N LEU A 564 -17.84 -1.97 -12.47
CA LEU A 564 -18.36 -1.12 -11.40
C LEU A 564 -19.89 -1.08 -11.39
N ASP A 565 -20.50 -0.99 -12.55
CA ASP A 565 -21.96 -0.88 -12.73
C ASP A 565 -22.71 -2.16 -12.32
N ILE A 566 -22.19 -3.36 -12.64
CA ILE A 566 -22.75 -4.64 -12.16
C ILE A 566 -22.67 -4.69 -10.62
N LYS A 567 -21.51 -4.31 -10.08
CA LYS A 567 -21.30 -4.25 -8.63
C LYS A 567 -22.23 -3.23 -7.97
N LEU A 568 -22.47 -2.08 -8.60
CA LEU A 568 -23.39 -1.05 -8.14
C LEU A 568 -24.84 -1.55 -8.14
N LYS A 569 -25.28 -2.24 -9.20
CA LYS A 569 -26.63 -2.85 -9.27
C LYS A 569 -26.86 -3.84 -8.13
N LEU A 570 -25.93 -4.77 -7.92
CA LEU A 570 -26.10 -5.75 -6.84
C LEU A 570 -25.95 -5.14 -5.44
N SER A 571 -25.15 -4.07 -5.31
CA SER A 571 -25.08 -3.28 -4.08
C SER A 571 -26.37 -2.48 -3.84
N LYS A 572 -27.03 -2.01 -4.91
CA LYS A 572 -28.35 -1.40 -4.88
C LYS A 572 -29.40 -2.37 -4.36
N ASP A 573 -29.47 -3.55 -4.94
CA ASP A 573 -30.49 -4.55 -4.60
C ASP A 573 -30.33 -5.03 -3.15
N LEU A 574 -29.09 -5.27 -2.70
CA LEU A 574 -28.78 -5.57 -1.29
C LEU A 574 -29.20 -4.44 -0.34
N PHE A 575 -28.97 -3.19 -0.75
CA PHE A 575 -29.27 -2.04 0.07
C PHE A 575 -30.78 -1.81 0.21
N LEU A 576 -31.55 -1.96 -0.88
CA LEU A 576 -33.02 -1.91 -0.85
C LEU A 576 -33.58 -3.03 0.03
N PHE A 577 -33.06 -4.26 -0.11
CA PHE A 577 -33.44 -5.38 0.74
C PHE A 577 -33.20 -5.09 2.22
N LYS A 578 -32.01 -4.59 2.57
CA LYS A 578 -31.61 -4.37 3.97
C LYS A 578 -32.36 -3.22 4.64
N HIS A 579 -32.72 -2.17 3.90
CA HIS A 579 -33.13 -0.90 4.49
C HIS A 579 -34.54 -0.46 4.15
N MET A 580 -35.13 -0.97 3.06
CA MET A 580 -36.41 -0.49 2.53
C MET A 580 -37.51 -1.55 2.56
N GLY A 581 -37.20 -2.80 2.94
CA GLY A 581 -38.21 -3.86 3.00
C GLY A 581 -38.59 -4.42 1.64
N ASN A 582 -37.77 -4.23 0.61
CA ASN A 582 -38.00 -4.80 -0.73
C ASN A 582 -37.53 -6.26 -0.78
N ASN A 583 -38.25 -7.10 -1.53
CA ASN A 583 -37.79 -8.46 -1.83
C ASN A 583 -36.52 -8.44 -2.69
N LEU A 584 -35.59 -9.36 -2.42
CA LEU A 584 -34.36 -9.52 -3.19
C LEU A 584 -34.47 -10.72 -4.12
N VAL A 585 -34.53 -10.46 -5.43
CA VAL A 585 -34.53 -11.50 -6.45
C VAL A 585 -33.09 -11.77 -6.90
N ILE A 586 -32.54 -12.92 -6.53
CA ILE A 586 -31.17 -13.32 -6.90
C ILE A 586 -31.18 -14.77 -7.35
N LEU A 587 -30.54 -15.07 -8.48
CA LEU A 587 -30.43 -16.44 -9.02
C LEU A 587 -31.77 -17.19 -9.10
N ASN A 588 -32.84 -16.49 -9.50
CA ASN A 588 -34.22 -16.98 -9.57
C ASN A 588 -34.87 -17.35 -8.23
N GLN A 589 -34.31 -16.92 -7.09
CA GLN A 589 -34.91 -17.04 -5.77
C GLN A 589 -35.39 -15.66 -5.29
N VAL A 590 -36.52 -15.62 -4.58
CA VAL A 590 -37.07 -14.40 -3.96
C VAL A 590 -36.83 -14.47 -2.46
N LEU A 591 -35.98 -13.60 -1.93
CA LEU A 591 -35.75 -13.46 -0.49
C LEU A 591 -36.66 -12.36 0.06
N GLN A 592 -37.27 -12.61 1.22
CA GLN A 592 -38.11 -11.63 1.93
C GLN A 592 -37.33 -10.93 3.06
N PRO A 593 -37.46 -9.61 3.22
CA PRO A 593 -36.63 -8.82 4.15
C PRO A 593 -37.05 -8.94 5.63
N LEU A 594 -38.27 -9.38 5.92
CA LEU A 594 -38.71 -9.69 7.29
C LEU A 594 -37.88 -10.82 7.92
N ALA A 595 -37.22 -11.62 7.09
CA ALA A 595 -36.30 -12.66 7.50
C ALA A 595 -34.85 -12.18 7.56
N LEU A 596 -34.50 -10.89 7.66
CA LEU A 596 -33.09 -10.47 7.85
C LEU A 596 -32.76 -10.40 9.35
N GLU A 597 -31.60 -10.92 9.77
CA GLU A 597 -31.09 -10.72 11.14
C GLU A 597 -31.03 -9.21 11.47
N THR A 598 -31.72 -8.80 12.54
CA THR A 598 -31.82 -7.40 12.94
C THR A 598 -30.49 -6.89 13.50
N THR A 599 -29.86 -5.93 12.84
CA THR A 599 -28.74 -5.16 13.40
C THR A 599 -29.27 -3.98 14.22
N THR A 600 -28.73 -3.72 15.41
CA THR A 600 -29.08 -2.52 16.20
C THR A 600 -28.67 -1.26 15.44
N LYS A 601 -29.57 -0.27 15.35
CA LYS A 601 -29.37 0.89 14.46
C LYS A 601 -28.38 1.92 15.01
N PHE A 602 -28.22 2.06 16.33
CA PHE A 602 -27.32 3.05 16.94
C PHE A 602 -26.77 2.58 18.30
N ILE A 603 -25.47 2.27 18.34
CA ILE A 603 -24.73 2.08 19.59
C ILE A 603 -24.01 3.40 19.88
N PRO A 604 -24.14 3.98 21.08
CA PRO A 604 -23.37 5.14 21.47
C PRO A 604 -21.86 4.90 21.30
N PRO A 605 -21.08 5.85 20.76
CA PRO A 605 -19.65 5.65 20.54
C PRO A 605 -18.85 5.27 21.80
N TRP A 606 -19.31 5.72 22.98
CA TRP A 606 -18.70 5.45 24.29
C TRP A 606 -19.03 4.06 24.86
N ASP A 607 -20.10 3.38 24.39
CA ASP A 607 -20.51 2.04 24.83
C ASP A 607 -19.89 0.91 23.98
N LYS A 608 -18.75 1.18 23.34
CA LYS A 608 -18.03 0.19 22.54
C LYS A 608 -17.01 -0.54 23.41
N TYR A 609 -17.12 -1.87 23.55
CA TYR A 609 -16.19 -2.67 24.36
C TYR A 609 -15.84 -4.03 23.73
N SER A 610 -14.70 -4.57 24.14
CA SER A 610 -14.09 -5.82 23.65
C SER A 610 -14.18 -6.88 24.74
N ILE A 611 -14.70 -8.07 24.42
CA ILE A 611 -14.63 -9.23 25.30
C ILE A 611 -13.39 -10.03 24.95
N LYS A 612 -12.48 -10.20 25.91
CA LYS A 612 -11.28 -11.03 25.74
C LYS A 612 -11.61 -12.50 25.98
N TRP A 613 -10.82 -13.37 25.38
CA TRP A 613 -10.92 -14.82 25.48
C TRP A 613 -9.51 -15.40 25.53
N ASN A 614 -9.37 -16.56 26.16
CA ASN A 614 -8.09 -17.22 26.44
C ASN A 614 -7.95 -18.52 25.65
N PHE A 615 -6.76 -19.11 25.65
CA PHE A 615 -6.57 -20.48 25.13
C PHE A 615 -6.95 -21.48 26.23
N TYR A 616 -7.71 -22.52 25.86
CA TYR A 616 -8.04 -23.62 26.75
C TYR A 616 -6.79 -24.38 27.19
N THR A 617 -6.76 -24.80 28.47
CA THR A 617 -5.73 -25.65 29.08
C THR A 617 -6.42 -26.73 29.91
N GLU A 618 -5.89 -27.94 29.93
CA GLU A 618 -6.50 -29.09 30.64
C GLU A 618 -6.60 -28.87 32.16
N ASP A 619 -5.76 -28.00 32.73
CA ASP A 619 -5.72 -27.70 34.17
C ASP A 619 -6.85 -26.76 34.66
N LEU A 620 -7.83 -26.44 33.81
CA LEU A 620 -8.95 -25.55 34.18
C LEU A 620 -9.87 -26.23 35.21
N THR A 621 -9.98 -25.60 36.38
CA THR A 621 -10.89 -26.03 37.46
C THR A 621 -12.22 -25.27 37.42
N GLY A 622 -13.26 -25.88 38.00
CA GLY A 622 -14.63 -25.33 38.05
C GLY A 622 -15.55 -25.92 36.99
N THR A 623 -16.69 -25.27 36.76
CA THR A 623 -17.68 -25.73 35.77
C THR A 623 -17.20 -25.43 34.35
N LEU A 624 -17.08 -26.46 33.53
CA LEU A 624 -16.67 -26.37 32.13
C LEU A 624 -17.90 -26.52 31.24
N ILE A 625 -18.11 -25.61 30.30
CA ILE A 625 -19.23 -25.68 29.35
C ILE A 625 -18.67 -25.69 27.94
N PHE A 626 -18.79 -26.82 27.26
CA PHE A 626 -18.35 -27.01 25.88
C PHE A 626 -19.49 -26.69 24.92
N THR A 627 -19.20 -26.01 23.81
CA THR A 627 -20.21 -25.54 22.85
C THR A 627 -19.81 -25.92 21.43
N ASP A 628 -20.76 -26.26 20.57
CA ASP A 628 -20.49 -26.56 19.16
C ASP A 628 -21.69 -26.24 18.26
N GLY A 629 -21.42 -25.95 16.99
CA GLY A 629 -22.41 -25.71 15.94
C GLY A 629 -22.14 -26.51 14.67
N SER A 630 -23.13 -27.28 14.20
CA SER A 630 -22.98 -28.18 13.07
C SER A 630 -23.94 -27.88 11.91
N LYS A 631 -23.50 -28.16 10.68
CA LYS A 631 -24.34 -28.14 9.48
C LYS A 631 -24.15 -29.40 8.66
N MET A 632 -25.20 -30.22 8.56
CA MET A 632 -25.22 -31.46 7.80
C MET A 632 -26.41 -31.51 6.86
N ASN A 633 -26.19 -31.90 5.61
CA ASN A 633 -27.24 -32.07 4.58
C ASN A 633 -28.18 -30.86 4.44
N GLY A 634 -27.64 -29.65 4.58
CA GLY A 634 -28.42 -28.41 4.51
C GLY A 634 -29.13 -28.02 5.81
N ARG A 635 -29.19 -28.91 6.79
CA ARG A 635 -29.77 -28.70 8.13
C ARG A 635 -28.71 -28.26 9.13
N VAL A 636 -29.10 -27.45 10.10
CA VAL A 636 -28.22 -26.77 11.06
C VAL A 636 -28.67 -27.06 12.48
N GLY A 637 -27.74 -27.38 13.37
CA GLY A 637 -28.00 -27.61 14.78
C GLY A 637 -26.84 -27.09 15.63
N ASP A 638 -27.13 -26.80 16.89
CA ASP A 638 -26.15 -26.40 17.90
C ASP A 638 -26.33 -27.22 19.17
N ALA A 639 -25.33 -27.18 20.05
CA ALA A 639 -25.41 -27.79 21.37
C ALA A 639 -24.41 -27.19 22.36
N PHE A 640 -24.69 -27.39 23.64
CA PHE A 640 -23.71 -27.22 24.71
C PHE A 640 -23.77 -28.36 25.73
N VAL A 641 -22.64 -28.63 26.37
CA VAL A 641 -22.47 -29.71 27.36
C VAL A 641 -21.74 -29.17 28.57
N VAL A 642 -22.24 -29.49 29.76
CA VAL A 642 -21.74 -28.99 31.05
C VAL A 642 -21.05 -30.12 31.80
N TYR A 643 -19.85 -29.84 32.27
CA TYR A 643 -19.09 -30.71 33.14
C TYR A 643 -18.83 -30.04 34.49
N SER A 644 -19.07 -30.77 35.57
CA SER A 644 -18.69 -30.38 36.93
C SER A 644 -17.80 -31.47 37.52
N ASN A 645 -16.58 -31.11 37.93
CA ASN A 645 -15.57 -32.05 38.44
C ASN A 645 -15.29 -33.24 37.50
N GLY A 646 -15.29 -32.99 36.18
CA GLY A 646 -15.02 -34.01 35.15
C GLY A 646 -16.21 -34.91 34.82
N ILE A 647 -17.37 -34.73 35.45
CA ILE A 647 -18.60 -35.49 35.19
C ILE A 647 -19.54 -34.64 34.34
N GLU A 648 -20.09 -35.23 33.26
CA GLU A 648 -21.14 -34.62 32.44
C GLU A 648 -22.41 -34.49 33.30
N THR A 649 -22.85 -33.26 33.59
CA THR A 649 -23.98 -32.98 34.48
C THR A 649 -25.23 -32.51 33.74
N HIS A 650 -25.05 -31.84 32.59
CA HIS A 650 -26.16 -31.29 31.80
C HIS A 650 -25.76 -31.16 30.34
N TRP A 651 -26.72 -31.20 29.42
CA TRP A 651 -26.52 -30.89 28.00
C TRP A 651 -27.83 -30.44 27.38
N GLU A 652 -27.74 -29.58 26.36
CA GLU A 652 -28.87 -29.19 25.54
C GLU A 652 -28.44 -29.14 24.07
N MET A 653 -29.40 -29.39 23.17
CA MET A 653 -29.16 -29.37 21.72
C MET A 653 -30.38 -28.78 21.01
N PHE A 654 -30.14 -27.91 20.03
CA PHE A 654 -31.21 -27.19 19.34
C PHE A 654 -31.05 -27.19 17.82
N ARG A 655 -32.19 -27.26 17.14
CA ARG A 655 -32.32 -27.21 15.69
C ARG A 655 -32.55 -25.77 15.24
N LEU A 656 -31.65 -25.26 14.40
CA LEU A 656 -31.76 -23.93 13.80
C LEU A 656 -32.38 -23.99 12.40
N SER A 657 -32.67 -22.86 11.78
CA SER A 657 -33.17 -22.85 10.39
C SER A 657 -32.16 -23.36 9.37
N ASP A 658 -32.62 -23.97 8.26
CA ASP A 658 -31.75 -24.56 7.23
C ASP A 658 -30.81 -23.55 6.55
N HIS A 659 -31.24 -22.29 6.46
CA HIS A 659 -30.42 -21.21 5.92
C HIS A 659 -29.41 -20.64 6.94
N ALA A 660 -29.47 -21.05 8.22
CA ALA A 660 -28.48 -20.64 9.21
C ALA A 660 -27.07 -21.07 8.77
N THR A 661 -26.08 -20.28 9.19
CA THR A 661 -24.68 -20.60 8.90
C THR A 661 -24.08 -21.37 10.06
N VAL A 662 -22.99 -22.12 9.82
CA VAL A 662 -22.23 -22.75 10.92
C VAL A 662 -21.82 -21.70 11.95
N TYR A 663 -21.39 -20.51 11.51
CA TYR A 663 -21.09 -19.39 12.40
C TYR A 663 -22.28 -18.98 13.28
N SER A 664 -23.50 -18.95 12.72
CA SER A 664 -24.72 -18.63 13.47
C SER A 664 -24.99 -19.71 14.53
N ALA A 665 -24.78 -20.99 14.20
CA ALA A 665 -24.93 -22.10 15.13
C ALA A 665 -23.94 -22.01 16.29
N GLU A 666 -22.66 -21.77 15.99
CA GLU A 666 -21.62 -21.55 17.00
C GLU A 666 -21.93 -20.37 17.92
N LEU A 667 -22.43 -19.26 17.35
CA LEU A 667 -22.81 -18.07 18.11
C LEU A 667 -23.95 -18.38 19.08
N PHE A 668 -24.96 -19.10 18.60
CA PHE A 668 -26.11 -19.44 19.41
C PHE A 668 -25.75 -20.48 20.49
N ALA A 669 -24.89 -21.46 20.18
CA ALA A 669 -24.34 -22.40 21.17
C ALA A 669 -23.67 -21.66 22.35
N ILE A 670 -22.82 -20.68 22.06
CA ILE A 670 -22.18 -19.83 23.09
C ILE A 670 -23.23 -19.01 23.85
N SER A 671 -24.20 -18.41 23.14
CA SER A 671 -25.27 -17.63 23.78
C SER A 671 -26.08 -18.48 24.77
N GLN A 672 -26.44 -19.70 24.38
CA GLN A 672 -27.22 -20.62 25.21
C GLN A 672 -26.41 -21.09 26.42
N ALA A 673 -25.12 -21.40 26.24
CA ALA A 673 -24.23 -21.73 27.34
C ALA A 673 -24.11 -20.58 28.37
N ILE A 674 -24.02 -19.32 27.91
CA ILE A 674 -23.99 -18.15 28.79
C ILE A 674 -25.31 -18.00 29.54
N ASN A 675 -26.45 -18.09 28.84
CA ASN A 675 -27.76 -17.99 29.46
C ASN A 675 -27.98 -19.09 30.49
N PHE A 676 -27.57 -20.32 30.20
CA PHE A 676 -27.60 -21.43 31.16
C PHE A 676 -26.77 -21.11 32.40
N ALA A 677 -25.53 -20.65 32.23
CA ALA A 677 -24.64 -20.33 33.35
C ALA A 677 -25.22 -19.24 34.28
N ILE A 678 -25.86 -18.22 33.68
CA ILE A 678 -26.54 -17.15 34.41
C ILE A 678 -27.79 -17.67 35.13
N ASN A 679 -28.65 -18.41 34.43
CA ASN A 679 -29.91 -18.92 34.98
C ASN A 679 -29.71 -19.96 36.08
N ALA A 680 -28.65 -20.77 35.95
CA ALA A 680 -28.25 -21.75 36.97
C ALA A 680 -27.46 -21.11 38.14
N CYS A 681 -27.25 -19.78 38.12
CA CYS A 681 -26.50 -19.03 39.14
C CYS A 681 -25.13 -19.65 39.43
N LEU A 682 -24.39 -20.07 38.39
CA LEU A 682 -23.10 -20.72 38.57
C LEU A 682 -22.08 -19.75 39.19
N PRO A 683 -21.30 -20.15 40.22
CA PRO A 683 -20.33 -19.28 40.87
C PRO A 683 -19.18 -18.90 39.92
N SER A 684 -18.80 -19.81 39.03
CA SER A 684 -17.97 -19.51 37.87
C SER A 684 -18.25 -20.50 36.74
N ALA A 685 -18.12 -20.05 35.50
CA ALA A 685 -18.30 -20.87 34.31
C ALA A 685 -17.19 -20.59 33.27
N ASN A 686 -16.56 -21.66 32.80
CA ASN A 686 -15.58 -21.61 31.72
C ASN A 686 -16.23 -22.12 30.44
N ILE A 687 -16.62 -21.21 29.54
CA ILE A 687 -17.23 -21.55 28.26
C ILE A 687 -16.13 -21.78 27.23
N ILE A 688 -16.16 -22.95 26.60
CA ILE A 688 -15.10 -23.47 25.75
C ILE A 688 -15.71 -23.73 24.36
N SER A 689 -15.19 -23.04 23.36
CA SER A 689 -15.65 -23.13 21.97
C SER A 689 -14.47 -23.28 21.03
N ASP A 690 -14.62 -24.06 19.97
CA ASP A 690 -13.62 -24.12 18.90
C ASP A 690 -13.84 -23.05 17.81
N SER A 691 -14.96 -22.34 17.87
CA SER A 691 -15.33 -21.25 16.95
C SER A 691 -14.57 -19.97 17.24
N ARG A 692 -13.32 -19.95 16.78
CA ARG A 692 -12.47 -18.76 16.82
C ARG A 692 -13.14 -17.55 16.17
N SER A 693 -13.95 -17.76 15.14
CA SER A 693 -14.67 -16.69 14.45
C SER A 693 -15.65 -15.94 15.37
N VAL A 694 -16.40 -16.66 16.22
CA VAL A 694 -17.34 -16.03 17.15
C VAL A 694 -16.59 -15.31 18.27
N LEU A 695 -15.55 -15.94 18.83
CA LEU A 695 -14.70 -15.32 19.84
C LEU A 695 -14.02 -14.04 19.32
N GLN A 696 -13.58 -14.03 18.07
CA GLN A 696 -13.05 -12.82 17.40
C GLN A 696 -14.13 -11.76 17.15
N ALA A 697 -15.39 -12.15 16.92
CA ALA A 697 -16.50 -11.21 16.81
C ALA A 697 -16.83 -10.54 18.16
N LEU A 698 -16.77 -11.30 19.26
CA LEU A 698 -16.89 -10.79 20.63
C LEU A 698 -15.71 -9.87 21.02
N GLU A 699 -14.51 -10.15 20.53
CA GLU A 699 -13.35 -9.26 20.70
C GLU A 699 -13.48 -7.98 19.86
N ASN A 700 -14.18 -8.02 18.73
CA ASN A 700 -14.29 -6.87 17.82
C ASN A 700 -15.20 -5.77 18.37
N VAL A 701 -14.59 -4.64 18.74
CA VAL A 701 -15.24 -3.43 19.27
C VAL A 701 -16.28 -2.81 18.31
N ASN A 702 -16.19 -3.05 17.00
CA ASN A 702 -17.10 -2.49 15.99
C ASN A 702 -18.15 -3.50 15.49
N HIS A 703 -18.35 -4.63 16.19
CA HIS A 703 -19.37 -5.59 15.78
C HIS A 703 -20.78 -4.98 15.92
N VAL A 704 -21.68 -5.31 14.99
CA VAL A 704 -23.02 -4.69 14.88
C VAL A 704 -24.17 -5.69 14.90
N GLU A 705 -23.86 -6.98 14.97
CA GLU A 705 -24.83 -8.07 15.10
C GLU A 705 -25.43 -8.07 16.50
N LYS A 706 -26.77 -8.14 16.59
CA LYS A 706 -27.52 -7.94 17.83
C LYS A 706 -27.18 -9.00 18.87
N GLU A 707 -27.08 -10.26 18.48
CA GLU A 707 -26.76 -11.38 19.37
C GLU A 707 -25.36 -11.25 19.97
N ILE A 708 -24.35 -10.86 19.17
CA ILE A 708 -23.00 -10.55 19.68
C ILE A 708 -23.05 -9.42 20.70
N LEU A 709 -23.83 -8.36 20.45
CA LEU A 709 -23.96 -7.24 21.39
C LEU A 709 -24.68 -7.62 22.67
N ALA A 710 -25.71 -8.47 22.57
CA ALA A 710 -26.43 -9.01 23.72
C ALA A 710 -25.50 -9.85 24.60
N ILE A 711 -24.70 -10.75 23.99
CA ILE A 711 -23.68 -11.52 24.70
C ILE A 711 -22.67 -10.58 25.38
N LYS A 712 -22.18 -9.56 24.66
CA LYS A 712 -21.27 -8.57 25.24
C LYS A 712 -21.87 -7.87 26.46
N GLN A 713 -23.13 -7.42 26.38
CA GLN A 713 -23.83 -6.79 27.50
C GLN A 713 -23.99 -7.73 28.69
N LEU A 714 -24.39 -8.98 28.45
CA LEU A 714 -24.50 -10.00 29.49
C LEU A 714 -23.16 -10.23 30.20
N LEU A 715 -22.07 -10.36 29.45
CA LEU A 715 -20.74 -10.58 30.01
C LEU A 715 -20.16 -9.34 30.70
N ALA A 716 -20.48 -8.13 30.24
CA ALA A 716 -20.02 -6.89 30.87
C ALA A 716 -20.66 -6.65 32.24
N ASN A 717 -21.90 -7.11 32.44
CA ASN A 717 -22.61 -7.00 33.71
C ASN A 717 -22.18 -8.08 34.74
N GLN A 718 -21.40 -9.06 34.32
CA GLN A 718 -20.94 -10.16 35.16
C GLN A 718 -19.46 -9.95 35.48
N GLU A 719 -19.15 -9.36 36.63
CA GLU A 719 -17.76 -9.22 37.08
C GLU A 719 -17.15 -10.61 37.33
N SER A 720 -16.34 -11.07 36.37
CA SER A 720 -15.40 -12.20 36.51
C SER A 720 -15.96 -13.63 36.59
N ALA A 721 -17.28 -13.81 36.65
CA ALA A 721 -17.89 -15.14 36.82
C ALA A 721 -17.83 -16.03 35.55
N ILE A 722 -17.93 -15.44 34.36
CA ILE A 722 -17.98 -16.18 33.09
C ILE A 722 -16.73 -15.86 32.27
N ARG A 723 -16.00 -16.91 31.87
CA ARG A 723 -14.75 -16.81 31.10
C ARG A 723 -14.86 -17.58 29.79
N LEU A 724 -14.34 -16.99 28.71
CA LEU A 724 -14.36 -17.59 27.37
C LEU A 724 -13.00 -18.17 27.00
N PHE A 725 -12.99 -19.39 26.49
CA PHE A 725 -11.81 -20.11 26.05
C PHE A 725 -11.97 -20.64 24.63
N TRP A 726 -10.90 -20.50 23.84
CA TRP A 726 -10.78 -21.14 22.55
C TRP A 726 -10.07 -22.49 22.69
N ILE A 727 -10.66 -23.52 22.10
CA ILE A 727 -10.04 -24.85 21.99
C ILE A 727 -9.82 -25.21 20.51
N LYS A 728 -8.88 -26.10 20.25
CA LYS A 728 -8.69 -26.61 18.89
C LYS A 728 -9.81 -27.59 18.56
N ALA A 729 -10.36 -27.51 17.35
CA ALA A 729 -11.35 -28.47 16.86
C ALA A 729 -10.88 -29.93 17.08
N HIS A 730 -11.79 -30.79 17.55
CA HIS A 730 -11.57 -32.20 17.85
C HIS A 730 -10.50 -32.49 18.93
N ALA A 731 -10.36 -31.59 19.91
CA ALA A 731 -9.54 -31.82 21.10
C ALA A 731 -10.36 -31.49 22.35
N GLY A 732 -11.22 -32.41 22.82
CA GLY A 732 -12.01 -32.26 24.04
C GLY A 732 -13.42 -31.67 23.86
N ASN A 733 -13.82 -31.30 22.63
CA ASN A 733 -15.16 -30.79 22.29
C ASN A 733 -16.06 -31.86 21.64
N GLU A 734 -15.67 -33.14 21.67
CA GLU A 734 -16.29 -34.21 20.89
C GLU A 734 -17.76 -34.42 21.25
N ARG A 735 -18.10 -34.22 22.53
CA ARG A 735 -19.46 -34.43 23.03
C ARG A 735 -20.42 -33.36 22.54
N ALA A 736 -19.99 -32.08 22.56
CA ALA A 736 -20.79 -30.99 22.02
C ALA A 736 -20.98 -31.14 20.49
N ASP A 737 -19.93 -31.54 19.76
CA ASP A 737 -20.02 -31.84 18.31
C ASP A 737 -20.99 -32.99 18.00
N GLU A 738 -20.99 -34.05 18.83
CA GLU A 738 -21.94 -35.16 18.69
C GLU A 738 -23.39 -34.66 18.86
N TYR A 739 -23.66 -33.86 19.89
CA TYR A 739 -24.99 -33.31 20.14
C TYR A 739 -25.44 -32.29 19.09
N ALA A 740 -24.53 -31.42 18.61
CA ALA A 740 -24.84 -30.47 17.54
C ALA A 740 -25.18 -31.20 16.22
N LYS A 741 -24.48 -32.30 15.92
CA LYS A 741 -24.82 -33.18 14.78
C LYS A 741 -26.16 -33.87 14.97
N LYS A 742 -26.45 -34.42 16.15
CA LYS A 742 -27.76 -35.02 16.48
C LYS A 742 -28.89 -34.00 16.37
N ALA A 743 -28.67 -32.75 16.76
CA ALA A 743 -29.66 -31.70 16.60
C ALA A 743 -30.07 -31.51 15.14
N THR A 744 -29.18 -31.70 14.16
CA THR A 744 -29.52 -31.58 12.72
C THR A 744 -30.58 -32.58 12.25
N THR A 745 -30.78 -33.69 12.97
CA THR A 745 -31.76 -34.72 12.61
C THR A 745 -33.14 -34.46 13.21
N LYS A 746 -33.31 -33.49 14.11
CA LYS A 746 -34.64 -33.07 14.59
C LYS A 746 -35.48 -32.56 13.42
N GLU A 747 -36.75 -32.97 13.40
CA GLU A 747 -37.73 -32.52 12.40
C GLU A 747 -38.15 -31.07 12.65
N ASP A 748 -38.46 -30.76 13.91
CA ASP A 748 -38.88 -29.42 14.33
C ASP A 748 -37.69 -28.46 14.45
N ILE A 749 -37.88 -27.24 13.94
CA ILE A 749 -36.93 -26.13 14.10
C ILE A 749 -37.21 -25.45 15.45
N ASP A 750 -36.28 -25.56 16.39
CA ASP A 750 -36.38 -24.91 17.71
C ASP A 750 -36.21 -23.39 17.61
N PHE A 751 -35.32 -22.91 16.72
CA PHE A 751 -35.09 -21.48 16.52
C PHE A 751 -35.14 -21.08 15.04
N THR A 752 -36.06 -20.17 14.73
CA THR A 752 -36.15 -19.56 13.39
C THR A 752 -35.24 -18.35 13.30
N MET A 753 -34.21 -18.42 12.45
CA MET A 753 -33.25 -17.33 12.25
C MET A 753 -33.57 -16.53 10.99
N GLY A 754 -33.04 -15.31 10.90
CA GLY A 754 -33.01 -14.58 9.64
C GLY A 754 -31.88 -15.03 8.70
N TYR A 755 -31.92 -14.63 7.44
CA TYR A 755 -30.81 -14.64 6.51
C TYR A 755 -29.67 -13.75 7.02
N SER A 756 -28.50 -14.34 7.20
CA SER A 756 -27.30 -13.59 7.55
C SER A 756 -26.78 -12.77 6.36
N ILE A 757 -26.19 -11.60 6.62
CA ILE A 757 -25.57 -10.76 5.58
C ILE A 757 -24.49 -11.51 4.78
N PRO A 758 -23.61 -12.35 5.40
CA PRO A 758 -22.64 -13.15 4.66
C PRO A 758 -23.28 -14.12 3.68
N TYR A 759 -24.39 -14.78 4.05
CA TYR A 759 -25.14 -15.67 3.17
C TYR A 759 -25.63 -14.93 1.92
N ILE A 760 -26.27 -13.77 2.11
CA ILE A 760 -26.77 -12.92 1.02
C ILE A 760 -25.62 -12.41 0.15
N LYS A 761 -24.50 -11.96 0.75
CA LYS A 761 -23.30 -11.56 0.01
C LYS A 761 -22.71 -12.71 -0.81
N GLY A 762 -22.82 -13.95 -0.33
CA GLY A 762 -22.44 -15.16 -1.06
C GLY A 762 -23.26 -15.34 -2.34
N LEU A 763 -24.58 -15.19 -2.24
CA LEU A 763 -25.50 -15.23 -3.39
C LEU A 763 -25.23 -14.10 -4.38
N ILE A 764 -25.05 -12.88 -3.89
CA ILE A 764 -24.68 -11.71 -4.72
C ILE A 764 -23.38 -11.94 -5.48
N LYS A 765 -22.36 -12.51 -4.82
CA LYS A 765 -21.08 -12.78 -5.47
C LYS A 765 -21.22 -13.79 -6.62
N LYS A 766 -22.06 -14.82 -6.45
CA LYS A 766 -22.36 -15.81 -7.50
C LYS A 766 -23.06 -15.13 -8.69
N ASP A 767 -24.06 -14.30 -8.42
CA ASP A 767 -24.79 -13.57 -9.47
C ASP A 767 -23.93 -12.52 -10.19
N LEU A 768 -23.07 -11.81 -9.46
CA LEU A 768 -22.10 -10.87 -10.02
C LEU A 768 -21.15 -11.55 -11.00
N LEU A 769 -20.62 -12.73 -10.63
CA LEU A 769 -19.72 -13.49 -11.49
C LEU A 769 -20.44 -13.95 -12.76
N LYS A 770 -21.70 -14.38 -12.64
CA LYS A 770 -22.54 -14.75 -13.79
C LYS A 770 -22.75 -13.57 -14.74
N GLN A 771 -23.24 -12.43 -14.25
CA GLN A 771 -23.46 -11.23 -15.07
C GLN A 771 -22.16 -10.69 -15.70
N TRP A 772 -21.04 -10.73 -14.96
CA TRP A 772 -19.74 -10.34 -15.50
C TRP A 772 -19.27 -11.30 -16.60
N GLN A 773 -19.48 -12.60 -16.42
CA GLN A 773 -19.16 -13.61 -17.43
C GLN A 773 -20.00 -13.39 -18.69
N ASP A 774 -21.31 -13.17 -18.56
CA ASP A 774 -22.21 -12.93 -19.69
C ASP A 774 -21.78 -11.70 -20.50
N ARG A 775 -21.43 -10.61 -19.81
CA ARG A 775 -20.88 -9.39 -20.43
C ARG A 775 -19.52 -9.62 -21.10
N TRP A 776 -18.65 -10.40 -20.47
CA TRP A 776 -17.36 -10.71 -21.03
C TRP A 776 -17.49 -11.56 -22.30
N SER A 777 -18.42 -12.51 -22.31
CA SER A 777 -18.75 -13.33 -23.48
C SER A 777 -19.33 -12.50 -24.62
N SER A 778 -20.19 -11.52 -24.35
CA SER A 778 -20.90 -10.74 -25.38
C SER A 778 -20.25 -9.42 -25.81
N SER A 779 -19.24 -8.92 -25.08
CA SER A 779 -18.61 -7.63 -25.39
C SER A 779 -17.91 -7.63 -26.76
N THR A 780 -17.84 -6.48 -27.43
CA THR A 780 -17.04 -6.29 -28.66
C THR A 780 -15.63 -5.79 -28.37
N LYS A 781 -15.33 -5.42 -27.11
CA LYS A 781 -14.03 -4.90 -26.67
C LYS A 781 -13.19 -6.00 -26.01
N GLY A 782 -11.87 -5.91 -26.14
CA GLY A 782 -10.92 -6.85 -25.53
C GLY A 782 -11.01 -8.28 -26.11
N ARG A 783 -11.51 -8.46 -27.34
CA ARG A 783 -11.70 -9.79 -27.96
C ARG A 783 -10.41 -10.59 -28.09
N GLU A 784 -9.29 -9.91 -28.35
CA GLU A 784 -7.96 -10.53 -28.38
C GLU A 784 -7.50 -11.09 -27.03
N LEU A 785 -8.00 -10.53 -25.92
CA LEU A 785 -7.78 -11.03 -24.56
C LEU A 785 -8.82 -12.11 -24.22
N PHE A 786 -10.04 -12.01 -24.73
CA PHE A 786 -11.10 -13.02 -24.55
C PHE A 786 -10.69 -14.37 -25.11
N SER A 787 -10.02 -14.41 -26.27
CA SER A 787 -9.51 -15.67 -26.85
C SER A 787 -8.46 -16.37 -25.98
N ILE A 788 -7.81 -15.64 -25.07
CA ILE A 788 -6.79 -16.16 -24.14
C ILE A 788 -7.38 -16.42 -22.75
N LEU A 789 -8.26 -15.54 -22.28
CA LEU A 789 -8.91 -15.59 -20.97
C LEU A 789 -10.42 -15.50 -21.13
N PRO A 790 -11.11 -16.58 -21.56
CA PRO A 790 -12.55 -16.55 -21.82
C PRO A 790 -13.38 -16.47 -20.53
N GLU A 791 -12.82 -16.89 -19.38
CA GLU A 791 -13.52 -16.88 -18.10
C GLU A 791 -13.11 -15.70 -17.20
N VAL A 792 -14.06 -15.03 -16.58
CA VAL A 792 -13.81 -14.00 -15.56
C VAL A 792 -13.51 -14.64 -14.20
N LYS A 793 -12.52 -14.11 -13.47
CA LYS A 793 -12.20 -14.59 -12.11
C LYS A 793 -11.73 -13.43 -11.24
N THR A 794 -12.13 -13.41 -9.97
CA THR A 794 -11.71 -12.38 -9.00
C THR A 794 -10.30 -12.56 -8.44
N SER A 795 -9.61 -13.63 -8.85
CA SER A 795 -8.27 -14.01 -8.37
C SER A 795 -7.16 -13.75 -9.39
N ARG A 796 -7.48 -13.28 -10.60
CA ARG A 796 -6.51 -13.10 -11.68
C ARG A 796 -5.66 -11.85 -11.45
N ILE A 797 -4.34 -12.03 -11.46
CA ILE A 797 -3.38 -10.95 -11.77
C ILE A 797 -2.29 -11.59 -12.62
N GLN A 798 -2.28 -11.31 -13.92
CA GLN A 798 -1.29 -11.82 -14.86
C GLN A 798 -0.57 -10.68 -15.58
N GLY A 799 0.72 -10.92 -15.86
CA GLY A 799 1.53 -10.15 -16.80
C GLY A 799 2.34 -8.99 -16.21
N ASP A 800 3.54 -8.81 -16.74
CA ASP A 800 4.36 -7.60 -16.60
C ASP A 800 4.07 -6.63 -17.76
N PHE A 801 4.74 -5.46 -17.79
CA PHE A 801 4.53 -4.43 -18.80
C PHE A 801 4.57 -4.95 -20.25
N PHE A 802 5.44 -5.91 -20.56
CA PHE A 802 5.60 -6.48 -21.90
C PHE A 802 4.57 -7.58 -22.17
N THR A 803 4.34 -8.44 -21.19
CA THR A 803 3.34 -9.52 -21.27
C THR A 803 1.93 -8.93 -21.44
N ASN A 804 1.64 -7.83 -20.75
CA ASN A 804 0.34 -7.15 -20.85
C ASN A 804 0.10 -6.52 -22.22
N GLN A 805 1.15 -5.99 -22.87
CA GLN A 805 1.05 -5.49 -24.25
C GLN A 805 0.69 -6.61 -25.22
N LEU A 806 1.33 -7.78 -25.10
CA LEU A 806 0.99 -8.97 -25.90
C LEU A 806 -0.42 -9.50 -25.60
N LEU A 807 -0.81 -9.58 -24.32
CA LEU A 807 -2.13 -10.06 -23.90
C LEU A 807 -3.27 -9.16 -24.38
N THR A 808 -3.02 -7.86 -24.52
CA THR A 808 -4.05 -6.87 -24.89
C THR A 808 -3.98 -6.43 -26.34
N GLY A 809 -2.95 -6.84 -27.09
CA GLY A 809 -2.69 -6.32 -28.44
C GLY A 809 -2.35 -4.82 -28.45
N HIS A 810 -1.91 -4.27 -27.32
CA HIS A 810 -1.63 -2.85 -27.15
C HIS A 810 -0.12 -2.56 -27.12
N GLY A 811 0.25 -1.28 -27.17
CA GLY A 811 1.62 -0.83 -26.97
C GLY A 811 2.38 -0.74 -28.28
N CYS A 812 3.60 -1.26 -28.38
CA CYS A 812 4.47 -1.07 -29.55
C CYS A 812 4.14 -1.98 -30.77
N ILE A 813 2.95 -2.58 -30.84
CA ILE A 813 2.50 -3.42 -31.97
C ILE A 813 1.97 -2.54 -33.10
N GLY A 814 2.39 -2.79 -34.34
CA GLY A 814 2.10 -1.96 -35.52
C GLY A 814 0.62 -1.64 -35.71
N ILE A 815 -0.28 -2.64 -35.71
CA ILE A 815 -1.74 -2.40 -35.84
C ILE A 815 -2.27 -1.43 -34.76
N TYR A 816 -1.79 -1.57 -33.53
CA TYR A 816 -2.21 -0.69 -32.45
C TYR A 816 -1.63 0.72 -32.61
N GLN A 817 -0.37 0.81 -33.04
CA GLN A 817 0.31 2.08 -33.28
C GLN A 817 -0.32 2.86 -34.44
N GLU A 818 -0.77 2.18 -35.49
CA GLU A 818 -1.53 2.76 -36.59
C GLU A 818 -2.86 3.33 -36.12
N ARG A 819 -3.67 2.50 -35.44
CA ARG A 819 -5.01 2.90 -34.99
C ARG A 819 -5.00 4.08 -34.02
N PHE A 820 -4.01 4.18 -33.13
CA PHE A 820 -4.01 5.19 -32.06
C PHE A 820 -3.01 6.33 -32.24
N PHE A 821 -1.96 6.14 -33.04
CA PHE A 821 -0.90 7.12 -33.24
C PHE A 821 -0.61 7.40 -34.72
N GLY A 822 -1.35 6.81 -35.67
CA GLY A 822 -1.17 7.04 -37.10
C GLY A 822 0.15 6.53 -37.69
N LYS A 823 0.85 5.63 -36.99
CA LYS A 823 2.11 5.04 -37.48
C LYS A 823 1.82 3.92 -38.49
N SER A 824 2.80 3.58 -39.33
CA SER A 824 2.67 2.43 -40.24
C SER A 824 2.50 1.12 -39.46
N ALA A 825 1.54 0.29 -39.85
CA ALA A 825 1.42 -1.09 -39.37
C ALA A 825 2.37 -2.07 -40.07
N VAL A 826 3.23 -1.61 -40.99
CA VAL A 826 4.22 -2.45 -41.68
C VAL A 826 5.34 -2.81 -40.71
N CYS A 827 5.63 -4.11 -40.59
CA CYS A 827 6.74 -4.59 -39.78
C CYS A 827 8.09 -4.20 -40.39
N SER A 828 9.12 -4.04 -39.58
CA SER A 828 10.49 -3.83 -40.05
C SER A 828 11.04 -4.98 -40.92
N CYS A 829 10.37 -6.13 -40.95
CA CYS A 829 10.68 -7.22 -41.88
C CYS A 829 10.05 -7.05 -43.28
N GLY A 830 9.22 -6.01 -43.48
CA GLY A 830 8.54 -5.70 -44.73
C GLY A 830 7.13 -6.32 -44.87
N GLN A 831 6.64 -7.09 -43.90
CA GLN A 831 5.30 -7.70 -43.95
C GLN A 831 4.22 -6.87 -43.23
N LEU A 832 2.99 -6.92 -43.75
CA LEU A 832 1.80 -6.22 -43.25
C LEU A 832 0.62 -7.22 -43.13
N PRO A 833 -0.22 -7.12 -42.08
CA PRO A 833 -0.10 -6.20 -40.95
C PRO A 833 0.80 -6.77 -39.85
N GLU A 834 1.54 -5.89 -39.17
CA GLU A 834 2.29 -6.27 -37.99
C GLU A 834 1.36 -6.47 -36.79
N ASP A 835 0.85 -7.69 -36.69
CA ASP A 835 0.01 -8.13 -35.59
C ASP A 835 0.79 -8.99 -34.57
N ARG A 836 0.10 -9.37 -33.50
CA ARG A 836 0.68 -10.21 -32.46
C ARG A 836 1.13 -11.57 -32.98
N ASN A 837 0.38 -12.20 -33.87
CA ASN A 837 0.70 -13.53 -34.37
C ASN A 837 1.94 -13.47 -35.25
N HIS A 838 2.04 -12.46 -36.12
CA HIS A 838 3.22 -12.18 -36.91
C HIS A 838 4.45 -12.00 -36.01
N ILE A 839 4.38 -11.17 -34.97
CA ILE A 839 5.52 -10.96 -34.04
C ILE A 839 5.94 -12.27 -33.35
N ILE A 840 4.98 -13.11 -32.96
CA ILE A 840 5.23 -14.28 -32.12
C ILE A 840 5.61 -15.53 -32.92
N TYR A 841 5.02 -15.73 -34.10
CA TYR A 841 5.13 -16.97 -34.86
C TYR A 841 5.88 -16.80 -36.18
N ASP A 842 5.69 -15.68 -36.89
CA ASP A 842 6.03 -15.63 -38.32
C ASP A 842 7.20 -14.69 -38.65
N CYS A 843 7.42 -13.65 -37.87
CA CYS A 843 8.35 -12.56 -38.20
C CYS A 843 9.81 -13.05 -38.18
N PRO A 844 10.52 -13.07 -39.32
CA PRO A 844 11.87 -13.66 -39.41
C PRO A 844 12.90 -12.99 -38.49
N GLN A 845 12.69 -11.72 -38.14
CA GLN A 845 13.58 -10.95 -37.26
C GLN A 845 13.73 -11.55 -35.86
N TRP A 846 12.78 -12.38 -35.42
CA TRP A 846 12.80 -12.97 -34.08
C TRP A 846 13.16 -14.46 -34.07
N ASP A 847 13.56 -15.06 -35.20
CA ASP A 847 13.89 -16.48 -35.30
C ASP A 847 14.97 -16.92 -34.32
N ALA A 848 16.04 -16.13 -34.19
CA ALA A 848 17.12 -16.42 -33.24
C ALA A 848 16.63 -16.48 -31.78
N ILE A 849 15.68 -15.61 -31.42
CA ILE A 849 15.08 -15.59 -30.08
C ILE A 849 14.13 -16.78 -29.89
N ARG A 850 13.33 -17.13 -30.91
CA ARG A 850 12.43 -18.28 -30.87
C ARG A 850 13.20 -19.60 -30.74
N GLN A 851 14.24 -19.81 -31.55
CA GLN A 851 15.09 -21.00 -31.47
C GLN A 851 15.75 -21.16 -30.09
N ARG A 852 16.04 -20.04 -29.41
CA ARG A 852 16.66 -20.03 -28.09
C ARG A 852 15.69 -20.25 -26.93
N PHE A 853 14.46 -19.74 -27.02
CA PHE A 853 13.54 -19.68 -25.86
C PHE A 853 12.20 -20.41 -26.06
N PHE A 854 11.82 -20.76 -27.28
CA PHE A 854 10.53 -21.39 -27.57
C PHE A 854 10.69 -22.91 -27.71
N PRO A 855 9.66 -23.72 -27.38
CA PRO A 855 9.71 -25.16 -27.58
C PRO A 855 9.81 -25.50 -29.08
N LYS A 856 10.41 -26.63 -29.44
CA LYS A 856 10.63 -27.01 -30.86
C LYS A 856 9.34 -27.06 -31.70
N ASN A 857 8.20 -27.30 -31.07
CA ASN A 857 6.88 -27.34 -31.70
C ASN A 857 6.08 -26.04 -31.52
N TYR A 858 6.71 -24.90 -31.22
CA TYR A 858 6.01 -23.67 -30.84
C TYR A 858 4.97 -23.18 -31.86
N LEU A 859 5.16 -23.47 -33.15
CA LEU A 859 4.20 -23.17 -34.22
C LEU A 859 2.80 -23.79 -33.98
N PHE A 860 2.73 -24.85 -33.17
CA PHE A 860 1.48 -25.54 -32.80
C PHE A 860 1.07 -25.29 -31.34
N VAL A 861 1.80 -24.44 -30.62
CA VAL A 861 1.53 -24.14 -29.20
C VAL A 861 0.72 -22.86 -29.09
N GLN A 862 -0.43 -22.96 -28.40
CA GLN A 862 -1.28 -21.81 -28.11
C GLN A 862 -0.51 -20.74 -27.32
N LEU A 863 -0.84 -19.47 -27.59
CA LEU A 863 -0.13 -18.32 -27.04
C LEU A 863 -0.18 -18.28 -25.51
N ASP A 864 -1.28 -18.70 -24.89
CA ASP A 864 -1.40 -18.79 -23.44
C ASP A 864 -0.33 -19.71 -22.84
N LEU A 865 -0.07 -20.87 -23.45
CA LEU A 865 0.97 -21.81 -23.03
C LEU A 865 2.38 -21.22 -23.16
N LEU A 866 2.65 -20.45 -24.22
CA LEU A 866 3.92 -19.73 -24.39
C LEU A 866 4.08 -18.59 -23.37
N LEU A 867 3.00 -17.85 -23.09
CA LEU A 867 2.97 -16.78 -22.10
C LEU A 867 3.09 -17.32 -20.68
N PHE A 868 2.57 -18.52 -20.38
CA PHE A 868 2.65 -19.13 -19.05
C PHE A 868 3.89 -19.99 -18.82
N ASN A 869 4.59 -20.38 -19.88
CA ASN A 869 5.90 -21.00 -19.82
C ASN A 869 7.00 -19.97 -19.47
N LYS A 870 7.81 -20.26 -18.44
CA LYS A 870 8.84 -19.33 -17.94
C LYS A 870 9.93 -19.02 -18.98
N ILE A 871 10.31 -20.00 -19.79
CA ILE A 871 11.41 -19.87 -20.75
C ILE A 871 10.91 -19.05 -21.95
N SER A 872 9.78 -19.44 -22.53
CA SER A 872 9.18 -18.75 -23.68
C SER A 872 8.75 -17.31 -23.34
N ARG A 873 8.26 -17.05 -22.12
CA ARG A 873 8.00 -15.70 -21.62
C ARG A 873 9.25 -14.82 -21.61
N THR A 874 10.43 -15.39 -21.37
CA THR A 874 11.68 -14.62 -21.38
C THR A 874 12.00 -14.14 -22.80
N GLY A 875 11.87 -15.02 -23.80
CA GLY A 875 12.01 -14.65 -25.22
C GLY A 875 10.97 -13.62 -25.68
N LEU A 876 9.70 -13.79 -25.29
CA LEU A 876 8.63 -12.83 -25.60
C LEU A 876 8.90 -11.43 -25.03
N ARG A 877 9.49 -11.34 -23.83
CA ARG A 877 9.89 -10.06 -23.23
C ARG A 877 11.05 -9.41 -23.97
N GLU A 878 12.00 -10.20 -24.44
CA GLU A 878 13.15 -9.73 -25.21
C GLU A 878 12.69 -9.11 -26.52
N ILE A 879 11.82 -9.80 -27.28
CA ILE A 879 11.19 -9.30 -28.50
C ILE A 879 10.49 -7.96 -28.26
N MET A 880 9.60 -7.90 -27.25
CA MET A 880 8.82 -6.68 -26.98
C MET A 880 9.67 -5.52 -26.45
N ASN A 881 10.74 -5.80 -25.69
CA ASN A 881 11.66 -4.77 -25.21
C ASN A 881 12.46 -4.16 -26.36
N THR A 882 13.02 -4.98 -27.24
CA THR A 882 13.75 -4.52 -28.43
C THR A 882 12.85 -3.67 -29.32
N LYS A 883 11.63 -4.14 -29.55
CA LYS A 883 10.62 -3.41 -30.34
C LYS A 883 10.24 -2.06 -29.73
N LEU A 884 10.07 -2.01 -28.41
CA LEU A 884 9.77 -0.77 -27.70
C LEU A 884 10.90 0.26 -27.86
N GLN A 885 12.17 -0.17 -27.77
CA GLN A 885 13.32 0.73 -27.96
C GLN A 885 13.34 1.33 -29.37
N ALA A 886 13.10 0.50 -30.40
CA ALA A 886 13.00 0.97 -31.78
C ALA A 886 11.85 1.97 -31.97
N SER A 887 10.67 1.71 -31.39
CA SER A 887 9.51 2.61 -31.45
C SER A 887 9.72 3.95 -30.71
N LEU A 888 10.59 3.98 -29.69
CA LEU A 888 10.93 5.19 -28.95
C LEU A 888 11.97 6.06 -29.66
N GLN A 889 12.84 5.45 -30.46
CA GLN A 889 13.84 6.15 -31.27
C GLN A 889 13.18 6.87 -32.47
N SER A 890 12.09 6.33 -33.03
CA SER A 890 11.36 6.92 -34.15
C SER A 890 10.53 8.18 -33.83
N ASN A 891 10.65 8.76 -32.63
CA ASN A 891 9.88 9.93 -32.16
C ASN A 891 10.77 11.17 -31.93
N ILE A 892 12.03 11.11 -32.39
CA ILE A 892 13.02 12.19 -32.24
C ILE A 892 13.20 12.99 -33.55
N ASP A 893 12.58 12.54 -34.64
CA ASP A 893 12.53 13.27 -35.92
C ASP A 893 11.24 14.08 -36.06
#